data_AF-A0A7X3TQ04-F1
#
_entry.id   AF-A0A7X3TQ04-F1
#
_cell.length_a   1.000
_cell.length_b   1.000
_cell.length_c   1.000
_cell.angle_alpha   90.00
_cell.angle_beta   90.00
_cell.angle_gamma   90.00
#
_symmetry.space_group_name_H-M   'P 1'
#
loop_
_entity.id
_entity.type
_entity.pdbx_description
1 polymer ?
#
loop_
_entity_poly.entity_id
_entity_poly.type
_entity_poly.pdbx_seq_one_letter_code
_entity_poly.pdbx_strand_id
1 'polypeptide(L)'
;MSTKQKKGQYNFQAIETKWRSHWEEKKTYQTPGPGDLGFDVSKPKCYILDMFPYPSGAGLHIGHPKGYIASDIYSRYKRMQGFNVLHPMGFDSFGLPAEQYAIEHNIHPATVTDQNIDAMRSQLQFLGLSFDWTREVVTSRASYYGWTQWIFAQLFESYFDEDEIWEDGNGRQIKGRAKPIADLEAQFAAGRSLSAVDRQVLGTDKVWSALTSAERQAVLNNYRLAYQQEAVVNWCPGLGTVLANEEVTNEGRSERGDFPVYRKPLRQWTMRITAYAERLLEDLDFELEDRNGTPFRLDWPEPIKRMQRNWIGRSEGAEVSFDVLDPQSDEVVRQLPVFTTRPDTLFGATFMAIAPQHPLVDPAEGAYLVPSAWPDGTPERWKGGGESIREAVSQYVAQVAVSTADETKEKTGIFSGIYARNPVNEQKIPIFVADYVSMDYGAGAIMAVPAHDERDFAFATAYNLDIVKVVTGEEGRAEGWYAGEGTAINSPPVRGGDNPYVINGLATVDAQAQIIDALVAQGRGQAEVNYKLRDWTFARQRYWGEPFPLATHPDGYSVAVEPPVALPDLEDFRPETSDDPTQPVSPPLHRAGTEWTTVEIDGMACQRELNVMPQWAGSCWYYLRFIDPHNEEAFCDPAKEGYFMPVDLYIGGAEHAVLHMLYARFWNKAIYDLGHV
;
A
#
# COMPACT_ATOMS: atom_id res chain seq x y z
N MET A 1 50.25 28.81 -14.31
CA MET A 1 51.60 28.71 -13.73
C MET A 1 51.92 27.23 -13.52
N SER A 2 52.92 26.70 -14.22
CA SER A 2 53.32 25.29 -14.16
C SER A 2 54.20 25.03 -12.94
N THR A 3 53.65 24.42 -11.90
CA THR A 3 54.43 23.83 -10.81
C THR A 3 55.11 22.57 -11.31
N LYS A 4 56.43 22.61 -11.51
CA LYS A 4 57.26 21.43 -11.75
C LYS A 4 57.01 20.41 -10.65
N GLN A 5 56.33 19.32 -10.99
CA GLN A 5 56.03 18.24 -10.06
C GLN A 5 57.34 17.54 -9.64
N LYS A 6 57.60 17.46 -8.33
CA LYS A 6 58.84 16.84 -7.82
C LYS A 6 58.81 15.33 -8.06
N LYS A 7 59.92 14.78 -8.56
CA LYS A 7 60.10 13.33 -8.76
C LYS A 7 59.89 12.61 -7.42
N GLY A 8 58.95 11.66 -7.37
CA GLY A 8 58.58 10.92 -6.15
C GLY A 8 57.34 11.44 -5.40
N GLN A 9 56.69 12.52 -5.85
CA GLN A 9 55.45 13.01 -5.25
C GLN A 9 54.23 12.21 -5.77
N TYR A 10 53.34 11.77 -4.87
CA TYR A 10 52.09 11.11 -5.23
C TYR A 10 51.15 12.10 -5.93
N ASN A 11 51.05 11.98 -7.26
CA ASN A 11 50.14 12.76 -8.08
C ASN A 11 48.84 11.98 -8.30
N PHE A 12 47.91 12.07 -7.34
CA PHE A 12 46.62 11.39 -7.43
C PHE A 12 45.85 11.78 -8.70
N GLN A 13 45.87 13.07 -9.11
CA GLN A 13 45.14 13.54 -10.29
C GLN A 13 45.54 12.79 -11.58
N ALA A 14 46.85 12.63 -11.82
CA ALA A 14 47.32 11.89 -12.99
C ALA A 14 47.07 10.38 -12.87
N ILE A 15 47.22 9.82 -11.67
CA ILE A 15 47.05 8.37 -11.44
C ILE A 15 45.58 7.97 -11.58
N GLU A 16 44.69 8.68 -10.92
CA GLU A 16 43.24 8.43 -11.00
C GLU A 16 42.72 8.63 -12.41
N THR A 17 43.14 9.70 -13.11
CA THR A 17 42.73 9.91 -14.51
C THR A 17 43.17 8.76 -15.40
N LYS A 18 44.43 8.32 -15.28
CA LYS A 18 44.94 7.17 -16.04
C LYS A 18 44.09 5.91 -15.81
N TRP A 19 43.79 5.58 -14.56
CA TRP A 19 43.08 4.33 -14.24
C TRP A 19 41.59 4.39 -14.57
N ARG A 20 40.93 5.54 -14.34
CA ARG A 20 39.54 5.75 -14.78
C ARG A 20 39.38 5.56 -16.29
N SER A 21 40.21 6.26 -17.09
CA SER A 21 40.19 6.13 -18.55
C SER A 21 40.48 4.69 -18.99
N HIS A 22 41.45 4.03 -18.36
CA HIS A 22 41.75 2.62 -18.65
C HIS A 22 40.54 1.70 -18.41
N TRP A 23 39.86 1.84 -17.26
CA TRP A 23 38.74 0.97 -16.93
C TRP A 23 37.53 1.20 -17.83
N GLU A 24 37.26 2.45 -18.20
CA GLU A 24 36.18 2.83 -19.12
C GLU A 24 36.45 2.33 -20.54
N GLU A 25 37.61 2.64 -21.13
CA GLU A 25 38.00 2.22 -22.48
C GLU A 25 38.03 0.69 -22.63
N LYS A 26 38.45 -0.02 -21.58
CA LYS A 26 38.52 -1.49 -21.57
C LYS A 26 37.25 -2.16 -21.10
N LYS A 27 36.20 -1.40 -20.72
CA LYS A 27 34.97 -1.92 -20.12
C LYS A 27 35.28 -2.93 -18.99
N THR A 28 36.25 -2.60 -18.14
CA THR A 28 36.83 -3.54 -17.15
C THR A 28 35.79 -4.16 -16.21
N TYR A 29 34.72 -3.44 -15.93
CA TYR A 29 33.66 -3.88 -15.02
C TYR A 29 32.42 -4.45 -15.72
N GLN A 30 32.45 -4.60 -17.05
CA GLN A 30 31.39 -5.26 -17.79
C GLN A 30 31.26 -6.72 -17.35
N THR A 31 30.03 -7.15 -17.09
CA THR A 31 29.74 -8.48 -16.54
C THR A 31 28.92 -9.30 -17.53
N PRO A 32 29.50 -10.35 -18.13
CA PRO A 32 28.78 -11.22 -19.05
C PRO A 32 27.83 -12.14 -18.27
N GLY A 33 26.63 -12.34 -18.80
CA GLY A 33 25.67 -13.36 -18.37
C GLY A 33 25.56 -14.50 -19.38
N PRO A 34 24.75 -15.52 -19.08
CA PRO A 34 24.40 -16.57 -20.04
C PRO A 34 24.04 -16.01 -21.42
N GLY A 35 24.63 -16.59 -22.47
CA GLY A 35 24.47 -16.13 -23.86
C GLY A 35 25.42 -14.99 -24.30
N ASP A 36 26.01 -14.25 -23.36
CA ASP A 36 26.92 -13.15 -23.69
C ASP A 36 28.34 -13.65 -24.02
N LEU A 37 29.05 -12.94 -24.90
CA LEU A 37 30.45 -13.23 -25.20
C LEU A 37 31.33 -13.07 -23.95
N GLY A 38 32.12 -14.10 -23.63
CA GLY A 38 33.03 -14.09 -22.49
C GLY A 38 32.39 -14.55 -21.17
N PHE A 39 31.14 -15.02 -21.20
CA PHE A 39 30.53 -15.71 -20.07
C PHE A 39 31.27 -17.00 -19.72
N ASP A 40 31.55 -17.19 -18.44
CA ASP A 40 32.23 -18.36 -17.90
C ASP A 40 31.42 -18.89 -16.72
N VAL A 41 30.65 -19.96 -16.98
CA VAL A 41 29.77 -20.60 -16.00
C VAL A 41 30.53 -21.18 -14.79
N SER A 42 31.85 -21.40 -14.91
CA SER A 42 32.65 -21.90 -13.80
C SER A 42 32.94 -20.86 -12.72
N LYS A 43 32.73 -19.56 -13.02
CA LYS A 43 32.92 -18.49 -12.04
C LYS A 43 31.69 -18.37 -11.13
N PRO A 44 31.89 -18.31 -9.81
CA PRO A 44 30.79 -18.07 -8.89
C PRO A 44 30.21 -16.68 -9.12
N LYS A 45 28.88 -16.55 -9.12
CA LYS A 45 28.19 -15.28 -9.33
C LYS A 45 28.21 -14.42 -8.05
N CYS A 46 28.19 -13.10 -8.22
CA CYS A 46 27.93 -12.17 -7.12
C CYS A 46 27.25 -10.91 -7.65
N TYR A 47 25.96 -10.77 -7.37
CA TYR A 47 25.14 -9.62 -7.74
C TYR A 47 25.09 -8.63 -6.57
N ILE A 48 25.78 -7.50 -6.73
CA ILE A 48 25.86 -6.41 -5.76
C ILE A 48 25.08 -5.24 -6.32
N LEU A 49 24.16 -4.71 -5.53
CA LEU A 49 23.22 -3.70 -5.96
C LEU A 49 23.15 -2.56 -4.95
N ASP A 50 23.14 -1.34 -5.46
CA ASP A 50 22.86 -0.14 -4.70
C ASP A 50 21.43 0.35 -4.99
N MET A 51 20.79 1.02 -4.03
CA MET A 51 19.65 1.87 -4.33
C MET A 51 20.11 2.97 -5.30
N PHE A 52 19.64 2.91 -6.54
CA PHE A 52 19.98 3.90 -7.55
C PHE A 52 19.47 5.31 -7.18
N PRO A 53 20.17 6.38 -7.55
CA PRO A 53 19.83 7.71 -7.06
C PRO A 53 18.70 8.36 -7.84
N TYR A 54 18.04 9.31 -7.18
CA TYR A 54 17.12 10.26 -7.80
C TYR A 54 17.90 11.41 -8.48
N PRO A 55 17.72 11.66 -9.79
CA PRO A 55 18.36 12.78 -10.49
C PRO A 55 17.59 14.09 -10.28
N SER A 56 17.32 14.42 -9.02
CA SER A 56 16.47 15.55 -8.61
C SER A 56 17.24 16.76 -8.07
N GLY A 57 18.55 16.63 -7.84
CA GLY A 57 19.43 17.71 -7.40
C GLY A 57 20.51 18.06 -8.43
N ALA A 58 21.30 19.09 -8.16
CA ALA A 58 22.43 19.52 -9.00
C ALA A 58 23.66 18.58 -8.93
N GLY A 59 23.43 17.27 -8.88
CA GLY A 59 24.43 16.21 -8.73
C GLY A 59 24.39 15.50 -7.37
N LEU A 60 25.42 14.68 -7.10
CA LEU A 60 25.57 13.90 -5.88
C LEU A 60 25.90 14.79 -4.67
N HIS A 61 25.15 14.65 -3.58
CA HIS A 61 25.60 15.04 -2.24
C HIS A 61 26.41 13.92 -1.56
N ILE A 62 27.14 14.24 -0.48
CA ILE A 62 28.05 13.31 0.24
C ILE A 62 27.38 12.03 0.76
N GLY A 63 26.06 12.06 1.00
CA GLY A 63 25.28 10.87 1.36
C GLY A 63 25.35 9.74 0.33
N HIS A 64 25.32 10.05 -0.98
CA HIS A 64 25.34 9.05 -2.04
C HIS A 64 26.63 8.21 -2.06
N PRO A 65 27.84 8.80 -2.18
CA PRO A 65 29.07 8.02 -2.29
C PRO A 65 29.36 7.19 -1.03
N LYS A 66 28.82 7.54 0.14
CA LYS A 66 29.04 6.75 1.37
C LYS A 66 28.60 5.29 1.18
N GLY A 67 27.42 5.05 0.61
CA GLY A 67 26.93 3.71 0.30
C GLY A 67 27.70 3.09 -0.87
N TYR A 68 27.84 3.83 -1.96
CA TYR A 68 28.42 3.33 -3.20
C TYR A 68 29.92 2.98 -3.10
N ILE A 69 30.67 3.65 -2.21
CA ILE A 69 32.05 3.28 -1.91
C ILE A 69 32.10 1.93 -1.18
N ALA A 70 31.15 1.64 -0.28
CA ALA A 70 31.12 0.38 0.45
C ALA A 70 30.81 -0.81 -0.48
N SER A 71 29.84 -0.66 -1.39
CA SER A 71 29.56 -1.67 -2.42
C SER A 71 30.74 -1.81 -3.39
N ASP A 72 31.38 -0.72 -3.84
CA ASP A 72 32.57 -0.78 -4.70
C ASP A 72 33.73 -1.56 -4.07
N ILE A 73 34.03 -1.32 -2.79
CA ILE A 73 35.07 -2.08 -2.05
C ILE A 73 34.73 -3.58 -2.08
N TYR A 74 33.48 -3.95 -1.79
CA TYR A 74 33.04 -5.33 -1.78
C TYR A 74 33.05 -5.96 -3.19
N SER A 75 32.60 -5.22 -4.20
CA SER A 75 32.62 -5.62 -5.61
C SER A 75 34.03 -5.92 -6.09
N ARG A 76 34.98 -5.04 -5.81
CA ARG A 76 36.40 -5.25 -6.15
C ARG A 76 36.99 -6.44 -5.42
N TYR A 77 36.71 -6.58 -4.13
CA TYR A 77 37.13 -7.72 -3.33
C TYR A 77 36.63 -9.04 -3.92
N LYS A 78 35.35 -9.13 -4.28
CA LYS A 78 34.75 -10.32 -4.91
C LYS A 78 35.33 -10.60 -6.30
N ARG A 79 35.52 -9.58 -7.14
CA ARG A 79 36.19 -9.75 -8.45
C ARG A 79 37.60 -10.30 -8.28
N MET A 80 38.37 -9.83 -7.29
CA MET A 80 39.72 -10.32 -6.98
C MET A 80 39.72 -11.77 -6.47
N GLN A 81 38.62 -12.26 -5.90
CA GLN A 81 38.42 -13.66 -5.53
C GLN A 81 37.98 -14.55 -6.71
N GLY A 82 37.83 -13.99 -7.91
CA GLY A 82 37.46 -14.74 -9.12
C GLY A 82 35.95 -14.82 -9.38
N PHE A 83 35.12 -14.09 -8.64
CA PHE A 83 33.68 -14.06 -8.87
C PHE A 83 33.32 -13.31 -10.17
N ASN A 84 32.25 -13.74 -10.83
CA ASN A 84 31.56 -12.97 -11.86
C ASN A 84 30.63 -11.96 -11.18
N VAL A 85 31.13 -10.73 -10.99
CA VAL A 85 30.44 -9.71 -10.18
C VAL A 85 29.56 -8.84 -11.06
N LEU A 86 28.24 -8.86 -10.88
CA LEU A 86 27.34 -7.85 -11.46
C LEU A 86 27.22 -6.69 -10.46
N HIS A 87 27.69 -5.50 -10.85
CA HIS A 87 27.55 -4.27 -10.06
C HIS A 87 27.02 -3.15 -10.97
N PRO A 88 25.70 -3.04 -11.16
CA PRO A 88 25.10 -2.10 -12.09
C PRO A 88 24.76 -0.77 -11.41
N MET A 89 24.43 0.25 -12.21
CA MET A 89 23.91 1.52 -11.75
C MET A 89 22.90 2.07 -12.75
N GLY A 90 21.97 2.89 -12.28
CA GLY A 90 20.95 3.53 -13.10
C GLY A 90 20.44 4.79 -12.42
N PHE A 91 19.29 5.29 -12.84
CA PHE A 91 18.70 6.52 -12.31
C PHE A 91 17.18 6.38 -12.20
N ASP A 92 16.65 6.66 -11.01
CA ASP A 92 15.21 6.71 -10.79
C ASP A 92 14.68 8.11 -11.08
N SER A 93 14.25 8.31 -12.32
CA SER A 93 14.21 9.61 -12.97
C SER A 93 12.80 10.17 -13.21
N PHE A 94 11.75 9.45 -12.81
CA PHE A 94 10.40 10.00 -12.67
C PHE A 94 10.16 10.57 -11.26
N GLY A 95 9.03 11.26 -11.07
CA GLY A 95 8.54 11.65 -9.75
C GLY A 95 8.51 13.14 -9.48
N LEU A 96 7.85 13.48 -8.36
CA LEU A 96 7.62 14.84 -7.88
C LEU A 96 8.89 15.72 -7.79
N PRO A 97 10.06 15.21 -7.35
CA PRO A 97 11.20 16.10 -7.10
C PRO A 97 11.72 16.76 -8.37
N ALA A 98 11.82 15.99 -9.46
CA ALA A 98 12.25 16.50 -10.77
C ALA A 98 11.19 17.44 -11.37
N GLU A 99 9.91 17.12 -11.19
CA GLU A 99 8.80 17.94 -11.65
C GLU A 99 8.74 19.31 -10.96
N GLN A 100 8.87 19.36 -9.63
CA GLN A 100 8.88 20.62 -8.89
C GLN A 100 10.04 21.52 -9.30
N TYR A 101 11.25 20.94 -9.39
CA TYR A 101 12.42 21.69 -9.84
C TYR A 101 12.20 22.28 -11.24
N ALA A 102 11.63 21.47 -12.14
CA ALA A 102 11.28 21.88 -13.50
C ALA A 102 10.29 23.05 -13.53
N ILE A 103 9.25 23.00 -12.68
CA ILE A 103 8.28 24.10 -12.53
C ILE A 103 8.96 25.37 -11.99
N GLU A 104 9.75 25.27 -10.93
CA GLU A 104 10.42 26.41 -10.29
C GLU A 104 11.40 27.13 -11.22
N HIS A 105 12.08 26.38 -12.08
CA HIS A 105 13.09 26.90 -13.01
C HIS A 105 12.54 27.16 -14.42
N ASN A 106 11.27 26.84 -14.67
CA ASN A 106 10.62 26.96 -15.98
C ASN A 106 11.40 26.22 -17.09
N ILE A 107 11.77 24.97 -16.83
CA ILE A 107 12.49 24.06 -17.74
C ILE A 107 11.68 22.76 -17.83
N HIS A 108 11.63 22.12 -19.01
CA HIS A 108 10.93 20.83 -19.15
C HIS A 108 11.57 19.74 -18.27
N PRO A 109 10.79 18.91 -17.54
CA PRO A 109 11.32 17.91 -16.60
C PRO A 109 12.24 16.89 -17.27
N ALA A 110 11.97 16.49 -18.52
CA ALA A 110 12.88 15.62 -19.28
C ALA A 110 14.27 16.23 -19.46
N THR A 111 14.35 17.53 -19.77
CA THR A 111 15.61 18.23 -20.03
C THR A 111 16.46 18.33 -18.77
N VAL A 112 15.87 18.73 -17.65
CA VAL A 112 16.63 18.81 -16.39
C VAL A 112 17.03 17.43 -15.88
N THR A 113 16.17 16.43 -16.05
CA THR A 113 16.46 15.04 -15.69
C THR A 113 17.69 14.53 -16.45
N ASP A 114 17.76 14.76 -17.77
CA ASP A 114 18.90 14.36 -18.59
C ASP A 114 20.20 15.06 -18.17
N GLN A 115 20.14 16.37 -17.90
CA GLN A 115 21.27 17.14 -17.39
C GLN A 115 21.78 16.60 -16.04
N ASN A 116 20.85 16.27 -15.12
CA ASN A 116 21.19 15.74 -13.81
C ASN A 116 21.77 14.32 -13.91
N ILE A 117 21.22 13.47 -14.77
CA ILE A 117 21.76 12.14 -15.06
C ILE A 117 23.21 12.26 -15.55
N ASP A 118 23.47 13.11 -16.55
CA ASP A 118 24.83 13.29 -17.09
C ASP A 118 25.82 13.82 -16.04
N ALA A 119 25.38 14.76 -15.20
CA ALA A 119 26.18 15.30 -14.11
C ALA A 119 26.50 14.22 -13.06
N MET A 120 25.50 13.44 -12.62
CA MET A 120 25.68 12.38 -11.64
C MET A 120 26.52 11.23 -12.19
N ARG A 121 26.29 10.80 -13.44
CA ARG A 121 27.12 9.80 -14.13
C ARG A 121 28.58 10.25 -14.14
N SER A 122 28.84 11.48 -14.56
CA SER A 122 30.19 12.05 -14.59
C SER A 122 30.86 12.06 -13.21
N GLN A 123 30.10 12.39 -12.16
CA GLN A 123 30.61 12.38 -10.78
C GLN A 123 30.88 10.95 -10.26
N LEU A 124 30.01 9.99 -10.54
CA LEU A 124 30.20 8.57 -10.17
C LEU A 124 31.41 7.97 -10.90
N GLN A 125 31.56 8.26 -12.20
CA GLN A 125 32.73 7.88 -12.98
C GLN A 125 34.00 8.55 -12.44
N PHE A 126 33.94 9.83 -12.04
CA PHE A 126 35.06 10.53 -11.43
C PHE A 126 35.52 9.90 -10.11
N LEU A 127 34.58 9.37 -9.30
CA LEU A 127 34.91 8.59 -8.11
C LEU A 127 35.58 7.24 -8.42
N GLY A 128 35.51 6.79 -9.68
CA GLY A 128 36.17 5.58 -10.15
C GLY A 128 35.52 4.29 -9.65
N LEU A 129 34.22 4.32 -9.39
CA LEU A 129 33.45 3.17 -8.89
C LEU A 129 33.30 2.08 -9.97
N SER A 130 33.22 0.82 -9.55
CA SER A 130 33.31 -0.38 -10.40
C SER A 130 31.98 -0.79 -11.05
N PHE A 131 31.22 0.18 -11.54
CA PHE A 131 29.92 -0.07 -12.15
C PHE A 131 30.02 -0.61 -13.58
N ASP A 132 29.09 -1.50 -13.93
CA ASP A 132 28.82 -1.90 -15.32
C ASP A 132 27.90 -0.88 -16.00
N TRP A 133 28.48 0.17 -16.55
CA TRP A 133 27.76 1.20 -17.31
C TRP A 133 27.10 0.69 -18.60
N THR A 134 27.42 -0.53 -19.06
CA THR A 134 26.71 -1.12 -20.22
C THR A 134 25.31 -1.58 -19.87
N ARG A 135 24.98 -1.63 -18.57
CA ARG A 135 23.68 -2.02 -18.03
C ARG A 135 22.92 -0.84 -17.42
N GLU A 136 23.28 0.39 -17.78
CA GLU A 136 22.59 1.57 -17.27
C GLU A 136 21.09 1.57 -17.64
N VAL A 137 20.24 1.84 -16.65
CA VAL A 137 18.80 2.03 -16.85
C VAL A 137 18.37 3.39 -16.32
N VAL A 138 17.35 3.97 -16.96
CA VAL A 138 16.77 5.27 -16.60
C VAL A 138 15.25 5.08 -16.61
N THR A 139 14.60 5.24 -15.46
CA THR A 139 13.19 4.84 -15.30
C THR A 139 12.23 5.67 -16.16
N SER A 140 12.61 6.90 -16.50
CA SER A 140 11.83 7.81 -17.37
C SER A 140 11.95 7.54 -18.88
N ARG A 141 12.67 6.49 -19.30
CA ARG A 141 12.74 6.09 -20.71
C ARG A 141 11.66 5.08 -21.05
N ALA A 142 11.04 5.22 -22.23
CA ALA A 142 10.00 4.31 -22.70
C ALA A 142 10.45 2.85 -22.79
N SER A 143 11.71 2.62 -23.12
CA SER A 143 12.32 1.28 -23.12
C SER A 143 12.41 0.64 -21.73
N TYR A 144 12.30 1.42 -20.67
CA TYR A 144 12.20 0.95 -19.29
C TYR A 144 10.74 0.89 -18.84
N TYR A 145 10.04 2.03 -18.80
CA TYR A 145 8.69 2.07 -18.22
C TYR A 145 7.65 1.31 -19.05
N GLY A 146 7.92 0.99 -20.32
CA GLY A 146 7.08 0.07 -21.10
C GLY A 146 6.95 -1.29 -20.42
N TRP A 147 8.00 -1.76 -19.74
CA TRP A 147 7.95 -2.97 -18.92
C TRP A 147 7.29 -2.73 -17.57
N THR A 148 7.40 -1.54 -16.98
CA THR A 148 6.61 -1.19 -15.78
C THR A 148 5.11 -1.21 -16.09
N GLN A 149 4.71 -0.63 -17.23
CA GLN A 149 3.37 -0.68 -17.78
C GLN A 149 2.93 -2.13 -18.04
N TRP A 150 3.80 -2.95 -18.64
CA TRP A 150 3.52 -4.36 -18.83
C TRP A 150 3.26 -5.08 -17.49
N ILE A 151 4.07 -4.86 -16.45
CA ILE A 151 3.83 -5.44 -15.11
C ILE A 151 2.47 -4.99 -14.57
N PHE A 152 2.16 -3.69 -14.66
CA PHE A 152 0.87 -3.18 -14.22
C PHE A 152 -0.29 -3.87 -14.97
N ALA A 153 -0.18 -4.06 -16.28
CA ALA A 153 -1.18 -4.76 -17.07
C ALA A 153 -1.32 -6.24 -16.64
N GLN A 154 -0.22 -6.92 -16.28
CA GLN A 154 -0.29 -8.27 -15.71
C GLN A 154 -1.08 -8.28 -14.39
N LEU A 155 -0.85 -7.32 -13.50
CA LEU A 155 -1.59 -7.20 -12.23
C LEU A 155 -3.05 -6.82 -12.45
N PHE A 156 -3.34 -5.95 -13.42
CA PHE A 156 -4.71 -5.62 -13.81
C PHE A 156 -5.41 -6.89 -14.29
N GLU A 157 -4.82 -7.65 -15.22
CA GLU A 157 -5.35 -8.89 -15.78
C GLU A 157 -5.18 -10.14 -14.89
N SER A 158 -5.03 -9.95 -13.58
CA SER A 158 -4.91 -11.03 -12.60
C SER A 158 -5.76 -10.79 -11.36
N TYR A 159 -6.19 -11.88 -10.71
CA TYR A 159 -6.81 -11.88 -9.38
C TYR A 159 -5.98 -12.73 -8.42
N PHE A 160 -6.19 -12.56 -7.12
CA PHE A 160 -5.61 -13.43 -6.11
C PHE A 160 -6.62 -14.52 -5.71
N ASP A 161 -6.25 -15.78 -5.89
CA ASP A 161 -7.02 -16.94 -5.44
C ASP A 161 -6.54 -17.34 -4.04
N GLU A 162 -7.28 -16.91 -3.01
CA GLU A 162 -6.93 -17.10 -1.59
C GLU A 162 -6.98 -18.56 -1.15
N ASP A 163 -7.73 -19.40 -1.86
CA ASP A 163 -7.97 -20.81 -1.51
C ASP A 163 -7.01 -21.77 -2.24
N GLU A 164 -6.29 -21.29 -3.26
CA GLU A 164 -5.30 -22.09 -3.98
C GLU A 164 -4.17 -22.52 -3.03
N ILE A 165 -3.91 -23.83 -2.97
CA ILE A 165 -2.74 -24.39 -2.31
C ILE A 165 -1.87 -25.03 -3.39
N TRP A 166 -0.62 -24.59 -3.50
CA TRP A 166 0.29 -25.02 -4.55
C TRP A 166 1.69 -25.26 -3.99
N GLU A 167 2.47 -26.06 -4.72
CA GLU A 167 3.85 -26.39 -4.36
C GLU A 167 4.83 -25.55 -5.20
N ASP A 168 5.76 -24.85 -4.55
CA ASP A 168 6.82 -24.11 -5.24
C ASP A 168 7.93 -25.05 -5.76
N GLY A 169 8.90 -24.49 -6.49
CA GLY A 169 10.01 -25.27 -7.06
C GLY A 169 10.90 -25.98 -6.03
N ASN A 170 10.77 -25.65 -4.74
CA ASN A 170 11.51 -26.25 -3.63
C ASN A 170 10.66 -27.22 -2.79
N GLY A 171 9.42 -27.52 -3.20
CA GLY A 171 8.53 -28.42 -2.46
C GLY A 171 7.75 -27.75 -1.33
N ARG A 172 7.78 -26.40 -1.22
CA ARG A 172 7.01 -25.68 -0.19
C ARG A 172 5.56 -25.58 -0.61
N GLN A 173 4.66 -25.98 0.27
CA GLN A 173 3.22 -25.73 0.13
C GLN A 173 2.93 -24.26 0.48
N ILE A 174 2.35 -23.52 -0.46
CA ILE A 174 2.02 -22.10 -0.33
C ILE A 174 0.51 -21.96 -0.53
N LYS A 175 -0.14 -21.22 0.37
CA LYS A 175 -1.54 -20.81 0.23
C LYS A 175 -1.62 -19.42 -0.41
N GLY A 176 -2.56 -19.25 -1.34
CA GLY A 176 -2.80 -17.99 -2.03
C GLY A 176 -1.89 -17.80 -3.25
N ARG A 177 -2.48 -17.54 -4.41
CA ARG A 177 -1.72 -17.36 -5.67
C ARG A 177 -2.39 -16.36 -6.62
N ALA A 178 -1.60 -15.48 -7.25
CA ALA A 178 -2.09 -14.73 -8.40
C ALA A 178 -2.37 -15.64 -9.59
N LYS A 179 -3.53 -15.45 -10.23
CA LYS A 179 -3.97 -16.19 -11.42
C LYS A 179 -4.57 -15.23 -12.45
N PRO A 180 -4.54 -15.56 -13.75
CA PRO A 180 -5.15 -14.73 -14.78
C PRO A 180 -6.64 -14.48 -14.51
N ILE A 181 -7.11 -13.26 -14.73
CA ILE A 181 -8.53 -12.90 -14.53
C ILE A 181 -9.47 -13.72 -15.43
N ALA A 182 -8.98 -14.17 -16.58
CA ALA A 182 -9.70 -15.05 -17.50
C ALA A 182 -10.11 -16.39 -16.86
N ASP A 183 -9.32 -16.91 -15.92
CA ASP A 183 -9.67 -18.12 -15.17
C ASP A 183 -10.89 -17.86 -14.27
N LEU A 184 -10.95 -16.69 -13.64
CA LEU A 184 -12.10 -16.28 -12.82
C LEU A 184 -13.36 -16.07 -13.67
N GLU A 185 -13.23 -15.43 -14.82
CA GLU A 185 -14.33 -15.30 -15.78
C GLU A 185 -14.86 -16.68 -16.22
N ALA A 186 -13.97 -17.64 -16.50
CA ALA A 186 -14.34 -19.00 -16.85
C ALA A 186 -15.06 -19.72 -15.69
N GLN A 187 -14.64 -19.49 -14.43
CA GLN A 187 -15.33 -20.02 -13.25
C GLN A 187 -16.75 -19.47 -13.14
N PHE A 188 -16.96 -18.16 -13.32
CA PHE A 188 -18.30 -17.57 -13.33
C PHE A 188 -19.15 -18.09 -14.49
N ALA A 189 -18.56 -18.24 -15.68
CA ALA A 189 -19.24 -18.86 -16.83
C ALA A 189 -19.63 -20.33 -16.56
N ALA A 190 -18.83 -21.05 -15.77
CA ALA A 190 -19.09 -22.43 -15.34
C ALA A 190 -20.06 -22.56 -14.16
N GLY A 191 -20.56 -21.44 -13.60
CA GLY A 191 -21.60 -21.44 -12.57
C GLY A 191 -21.14 -21.02 -11.17
N ARG A 192 -19.94 -20.45 -10.99
CA ARG A 192 -19.59 -19.75 -9.74
C ARG A 192 -20.64 -18.67 -9.47
N SER A 193 -21.14 -18.62 -8.23
CA SER A 193 -22.17 -17.66 -7.83
C SER A 193 -21.55 -16.29 -7.53
N LEU A 194 -22.28 -15.22 -7.87
CA LEU A 194 -21.93 -13.87 -7.45
C LEU A 194 -22.07 -13.73 -5.93
N SER A 195 -21.04 -13.16 -5.29
CA SER A 195 -21.02 -12.86 -3.86
C SER A 195 -22.05 -11.76 -3.50
N ALA A 196 -22.26 -11.53 -2.21
CA ALA A 196 -23.10 -10.41 -1.76
C ALA A 196 -22.53 -9.05 -2.20
N VAL A 197 -21.19 -8.91 -2.14
CA VAL A 197 -20.48 -7.70 -2.57
C VAL A 197 -20.65 -7.48 -4.08
N ASP A 198 -20.57 -8.53 -4.88
CA ASP A 198 -20.77 -8.44 -6.33
C ASP A 198 -22.18 -7.94 -6.67
N ARG A 199 -23.20 -8.46 -5.98
CA ARG A 199 -24.60 -8.04 -6.20
C ARG A 199 -24.84 -6.61 -5.73
N GLN A 200 -24.19 -6.19 -4.65
CA GLN A 200 -24.25 -4.81 -4.17
C GLN A 200 -23.69 -3.85 -5.22
N VAL A 201 -22.53 -4.15 -5.79
CA VAL A 201 -21.91 -3.34 -6.87
C VAL A 201 -22.82 -3.27 -8.10
N LEU A 202 -23.49 -4.38 -8.44
CA LEU A 202 -24.39 -4.43 -9.59
C LEU A 202 -25.74 -3.73 -9.35
N GLY A 203 -26.18 -3.60 -8.10
CA GLY A 203 -27.53 -3.14 -7.75
C GLY A 203 -28.64 -4.04 -8.31
N THR A 204 -28.34 -5.31 -8.62
CA THR A 204 -29.28 -6.25 -9.22
C THR A 204 -28.94 -7.71 -8.89
N ASP A 205 -29.95 -8.59 -8.93
CA ASP A 205 -29.82 -10.03 -8.71
C ASP A 205 -29.55 -10.83 -9.99
N LYS A 206 -29.05 -10.16 -11.04
CA LYS A 206 -28.67 -10.85 -12.29
C LYS A 206 -27.63 -11.92 -12.02
N VAL A 207 -27.69 -13.00 -12.79
CA VAL A 207 -26.63 -14.02 -12.84
C VAL A 207 -25.59 -13.64 -13.90
N TRP A 208 -24.36 -14.17 -13.78
CA TRP A 208 -23.23 -13.85 -14.66
C TRP A 208 -23.55 -13.88 -16.17
N SER A 209 -24.30 -14.89 -16.62
CA SER A 209 -24.69 -15.05 -18.03
C SER A 209 -25.61 -13.94 -18.56
N ALA A 210 -26.29 -13.22 -17.68
CA ALA A 210 -27.17 -12.10 -18.00
C ALA A 210 -26.49 -10.72 -17.85
N LEU A 211 -25.24 -10.68 -17.39
CA LEU A 211 -24.48 -9.44 -17.25
C LEU A 211 -23.94 -8.96 -18.60
N THR A 212 -24.00 -7.65 -18.80
CA THR A 212 -23.28 -6.93 -19.86
C THR A 212 -21.77 -6.94 -19.62
N SER A 213 -20.96 -6.56 -20.62
CA SER A 213 -19.51 -6.46 -20.44
C SER A 213 -19.12 -5.48 -19.33
N ALA A 214 -19.79 -4.33 -19.25
CA ALA A 214 -19.55 -3.34 -18.20
C ALA A 214 -19.86 -3.91 -16.80
N GLU A 215 -21.00 -4.59 -16.64
CA GLU A 215 -21.38 -5.26 -15.38
C GLU A 215 -20.40 -6.37 -15.00
N ARG A 216 -19.92 -7.17 -15.95
CA ARG A 216 -18.88 -8.17 -15.68
C ARG A 216 -17.58 -7.54 -15.22
N GLN A 217 -17.13 -6.47 -15.88
CA GLN A 217 -15.91 -5.77 -15.48
C GLN A 217 -16.03 -5.11 -14.09
N ALA A 218 -17.21 -4.59 -13.75
CA ALA A 218 -17.50 -4.11 -12.40
C ALA A 218 -17.39 -5.22 -11.34
N VAL A 219 -17.88 -6.44 -11.62
CA VAL A 219 -17.68 -7.61 -10.74
C VAL A 219 -16.20 -7.99 -10.65
N LEU A 220 -15.50 -8.09 -11.78
CA LEU A 220 -14.09 -8.50 -11.80
C LEU A 220 -13.18 -7.51 -11.06
N ASN A 221 -13.51 -6.22 -11.06
CA ASN A 221 -12.80 -5.20 -10.30
C ASN A 221 -12.71 -5.54 -8.80
N ASN A 222 -13.69 -6.23 -8.23
CA ASN A 222 -13.66 -6.68 -6.83
C ASN A 222 -12.53 -7.69 -6.55
N TYR A 223 -12.01 -8.36 -7.58
CA TYR A 223 -11.05 -9.46 -7.45
C TYR A 223 -9.65 -9.12 -8.00
N ARG A 224 -9.55 -8.15 -8.92
CA ARG A 224 -8.27 -7.79 -9.56
C ARG A 224 -7.20 -7.40 -8.54
N LEU A 225 -5.93 -7.68 -8.88
CA LEU A 225 -4.77 -7.25 -8.09
C LEU A 225 -4.48 -5.76 -8.27
N ALA A 226 -4.71 -5.21 -9.46
CA ALA A 226 -4.79 -3.77 -9.69
C ALA A 226 -6.24 -3.40 -10.03
N TYR A 227 -6.86 -2.59 -9.20
CA TYR A 227 -8.29 -2.29 -9.28
C TYR A 227 -8.58 -0.83 -9.00
N GLN A 228 -9.76 -0.38 -9.39
CA GLN A 228 -10.23 0.98 -9.18
C GLN A 228 -11.24 1.01 -8.03
N GLN A 229 -11.11 2.00 -7.13
CA GLN A 229 -12.07 2.24 -6.06
C GLN A 229 -12.22 3.74 -5.80
N GLU A 230 -13.38 4.15 -5.29
CA GLU A 230 -13.51 5.44 -4.64
C GLU A 230 -12.91 5.32 -3.23
N ALA A 231 -11.91 6.16 -2.94
CA ALA A 231 -11.26 6.18 -1.64
C ALA A 231 -11.15 7.62 -1.15
N VAL A 232 -11.26 7.80 0.17
CA VAL A 232 -10.86 9.06 0.81
C VAL A 232 -9.35 9.11 0.83
N VAL A 233 -8.78 10.00 0.04
CA VAL A 233 -7.33 10.12 -0.12
C VAL A 233 -6.77 11.39 0.50
N ASN A 234 -5.47 11.36 0.76
CA ASN A 234 -4.71 12.52 1.20
C ASN A 234 -4.45 13.43 -0.01
N TRP A 235 -5.21 14.51 -0.12
CA TRP A 235 -5.08 15.52 -1.17
C TRP A 235 -4.22 16.68 -0.69
N CYS A 236 -3.19 17.03 -1.46
CA CYS A 236 -2.31 18.16 -1.17
C CYS A 236 -2.49 19.27 -2.24
N PRO A 237 -3.30 20.31 -1.97
CA PRO A 237 -3.53 21.42 -2.90
C PRO A 237 -2.26 22.10 -3.41
N GLY A 238 -1.28 22.33 -2.53
CA GLY A 238 -0.02 22.98 -2.89
C GLY A 238 0.85 22.16 -3.86
N LEU A 239 0.59 20.86 -3.97
CA LEU A 239 1.24 19.95 -4.93
C LEU A 239 0.29 19.55 -6.08
N GLY A 240 -1.00 19.88 -5.96
CA GLY A 240 -2.09 19.44 -6.84
C GLY A 240 -2.11 17.94 -7.10
N THR A 241 -1.82 17.12 -6.07
CA THR A 241 -1.75 15.68 -6.22
C THR A 241 -2.16 14.92 -4.95
N VAL A 242 -2.58 13.67 -5.13
CA VAL A 242 -2.77 12.72 -4.04
C VAL A 242 -1.43 12.22 -3.51
N LEU A 243 -1.36 12.07 -2.20
CA LEU A 243 -0.24 11.53 -1.44
C LEU A 243 -0.62 10.16 -0.86
N ALA A 244 0.31 9.21 -0.86
CA ALA A 244 0.15 7.99 -0.08
C ALA A 244 0.22 8.32 1.42
N ASN A 245 -0.22 7.40 2.28
CA ASN A 245 -0.19 7.60 3.74
C ASN A 245 1.24 7.90 4.24
N GLU A 246 2.24 7.31 3.60
CA GLU A 246 3.65 7.47 3.93
C GLU A 246 4.23 8.84 3.50
N GLU A 247 3.53 9.60 2.65
CA GLU A 247 3.94 10.93 2.17
C GLU A 247 3.32 12.06 3.04
N VAL A 248 2.59 11.71 4.11
CA VAL A 248 1.92 12.64 5.03
C VAL A 248 2.52 12.51 6.43
N THR A 249 2.93 13.65 6.99
CA THR A 249 3.42 13.76 8.37
C THR A 249 2.29 13.61 9.38
N ASN A 250 2.62 13.30 10.64
CA ASN A 250 1.63 13.14 11.72
C ASN A 250 0.81 14.42 11.95
N GLU A 251 1.39 15.58 11.65
CA GLU A 251 0.75 16.90 11.71
C GLU A 251 -0.17 17.18 10.50
N GLY A 252 -0.39 16.20 9.62
CA GLY A 252 -1.26 16.34 8.45
C GLY A 252 -0.68 17.24 7.35
N ARG A 253 0.66 17.25 7.21
CA ARG A 253 1.38 18.04 6.21
C ARG A 253 2.15 17.15 5.25
N SER A 254 2.37 17.59 4.02
CA SER A 254 3.14 16.83 3.04
C SER A 254 4.61 16.71 3.48
N GLU A 255 5.19 15.51 3.38
CA GLU A 255 6.63 15.29 3.64
C GLU A 255 7.50 16.25 2.81
N ARG A 256 7.06 16.53 1.58
CA ARG A 256 7.70 17.45 0.64
C ARG A 256 6.95 18.77 0.56
N GLY A 257 7.66 19.86 0.78
CA GLY A 257 7.14 21.22 0.65
C GLY A 257 6.32 21.73 1.85
N ASP A 258 6.07 20.88 2.85
CA ASP A 258 5.39 21.26 4.10
C ASP A 258 4.04 21.95 3.85
N PHE A 259 3.21 21.37 2.97
CA PHE A 259 1.88 21.91 2.64
C PHE A 259 0.78 21.22 3.45
N PRO A 260 -0.33 21.91 3.79
CA PRO A 260 -1.49 21.26 4.40
C PRO A 260 -2.07 20.15 3.53
N VAL A 261 -2.44 19.03 4.15
CA VAL A 261 -3.06 17.87 3.51
C VAL A 261 -4.49 17.70 4.00
N TYR A 262 -5.41 17.50 3.06
CA TYR A 262 -6.84 17.35 3.31
C TYR A 262 -7.30 15.96 2.90
N ARG A 263 -8.38 15.48 3.52
CA ARG A 263 -9.08 14.30 3.05
C ARG A 263 -10.02 14.67 1.90
N LYS A 264 -9.99 13.89 0.81
CA LYS A 264 -10.86 14.10 -0.36
C LYS A 264 -11.29 12.76 -0.97
N PRO A 265 -12.58 12.51 -1.21
CA PRO A 265 -13.02 11.35 -1.99
C PRO A 265 -12.55 11.48 -3.43
N LEU A 266 -11.76 10.52 -3.92
CA LEU A 266 -11.32 10.44 -5.30
C LEU A 266 -11.29 8.99 -5.77
N ARG A 267 -11.62 8.78 -7.04
CA ARG A 267 -11.43 7.50 -7.71
C ARG A 267 -9.93 7.27 -7.96
N GLN A 268 -9.40 6.16 -7.48
CA GLN A 268 -7.96 5.86 -7.54
C GLN A 268 -7.70 4.43 -8.03
N TRP A 269 -6.56 4.26 -8.70
CA TRP A 269 -5.97 2.94 -8.89
C TRP A 269 -5.27 2.50 -7.62
N THR A 270 -5.58 1.28 -7.21
CA THR A 270 -5.10 0.66 -5.97
C THR A 270 -4.53 -0.73 -6.28
N MET A 271 -3.47 -1.13 -5.57
CA MET A 271 -2.92 -2.48 -5.65
C MET A 271 -3.22 -3.30 -4.40
N ARG A 272 -3.72 -4.52 -4.60
CA ARG A 272 -4.13 -5.47 -3.57
C ARG A 272 -2.94 -6.15 -2.87
N ILE A 273 -2.06 -5.35 -2.27
CA ILE A 273 -0.89 -5.86 -1.53
C ILE A 273 -1.32 -6.62 -0.26
N THR A 274 -2.48 -6.32 0.32
CA THR A 274 -3.00 -7.00 1.52
C THR A 274 -3.24 -8.49 1.30
N ALA A 275 -3.59 -8.91 0.09
CA ALA A 275 -3.70 -10.32 -0.28
C ALA A 275 -2.38 -11.10 -0.10
N TYR A 276 -1.24 -10.40 -0.12
CA TYR A 276 0.08 -10.96 0.11
C TYR A 276 0.60 -10.77 1.54
N ALA A 277 -0.19 -10.21 2.48
CA ALA A 277 0.28 -9.81 3.80
C ALA A 277 0.94 -10.95 4.60
N GLU A 278 0.30 -12.13 4.64
CA GLU A 278 0.86 -13.31 5.34
C GLU A 278 2.17 -13.76 4.68
N ARG A 279 2.20 -13.91 3.35
CA ARG A 279 3.41 -14.29 2.59
C ARG A 279 4.54 -13.26 2.72
N LEU A 280 4.19 -11.97 2.82
CA LEU A 280 5.16 -10.90 3.07
C LEU A 280 5.70 -10.96 4.51
N LEU A 281 4.93 -11.46 5.46
CA LEU A 281 5.36 -11.60 6.85
C LEU A 281 6.20 -12.86 7.07
N GLU A 282 5.69 -14.03 6.68
CA GLU A 282 6.36 -15.33 6.85
C GLU A 282 7.76 -15.34 6.22
N ASP A 283 7.88 -14.80 5.02
CA ASP A 283 9.12 -14.84 4.25
C ASP A 283 10.23 -13.92 4.79
N LEU A 284 9.96 -13.12 5.83
CA LEU A 284 11.02 -12.38 6.54
C LEU A 284 11.92 -13.31 7.36
N ASP A 285 11.37 -14.42 7.84
CA ASP A 285 12.05 -15.35 8.74
C ASP A 285 12.23 -16.75 8.16
N PHE A 286 11.58 -17.01 7.02
CA PHE A 286 11.62 -18.30 6.34
C PHE A 286 13.04 -18.67 5.85
N GLU A 287 13.31 -19.97 5.86
CA GLU A 287 14.56 -20.59 5.40
C GLU A 287 14.24 -21.52 4.23
N LEU A 288 14.87 -21.28 3.09
CA LEU A 288 14.75 -22.07 1.86
C LEU A 288 16.06 -22.83 1.62
N GLU A 289 16.03 -23.88 0.81
CA GLU A 289 17.25 -24.30 0.11
C GLU A 289 17.39 -23.45 -1.16
N ASP A 290 18.59 -22.92 -1.40
CA ASP A 290 18.91 -22.31 -2.69
C ASP A 290 19.07 -23.39 -3.77
N ARG A 291 19.25 -22.97 -5.04
CA ARG A 291 19.38 -23.88 -6.18
C ARG A 291 20.58 -24.85 -6.09
N ASN A 292 21.49 -24.64 -5.13
CA ASN A 292 22.65 -25.49 -4.86
C ASN A 292 22.46 -26.36 -3.60
N GLY A 293 21.27 -26.38 -2.99
CA GLY A 293 20.99 -27.09 -1.74
C GLY A 293 21.60 -26.42 -0.50
N THR A 294 21.95 -25.13 -0.60
CA THR A 294 22.47 -24.35 0.54
C THR A 294 21.33 -23.63 1.23
N PRO A 295 21.21 -23.68 2.57
CA PRO A 295 20.20 -22.91 3.27
C PRO A 295 20.32 -21.42 2.99
N PHE A 296 19.27 -20.84 2.42
CA PHE A 296 19.06 -19.43 2.21
C PHE A 296 18.09 -18.91 3.27
N ARG A 297 18.54 -17.90 4.01
CA ARG A 297 17.69 -17.09 4.89
C ARG A 297 17.87 -15.64 4.49
N LEU A 298 16.78 -14.87 4.56
CA LEU A 298 16.86 -13.43 4.35
C LEU A 298 17.78 -12.79 5.41
N ASP A 299 19.01 -12.47 5.03
CA ASP A 299 20.02 -11.84 5.89
C ASP A 299 19.85 -10.32 5.92
N TRP A 300 18.67 -9.89 6.38
CA TRP A 300 18.38 -8.47 6.62
C TRP A 300 18.59 -8.11 8.09
N PRO A 301 19.03 -6.87 8.39
CA PRO A 301 19.11 -6.39 9.76
C PRO A 301 17.75 -6.49 10.46
N GLU A 302 17.74 -7.02 11.69
CA GLU A 302 16.51 -7.20 12.48
C GLU A 302 15.68 -5.90 12.64
N PRO A 303 16.26 -4.69 12.78
CA PRO A 303 15.47 -3.46 12.77
C PRO A 303 14.63 -3.28 11.50
N ILE A 304 15.15 -3.66 10.33
CA ILE A 304 14.43 -3.55 9.04
C ILE A 304 13.29 -4.56 8.97
N LYS A 305 13.54 -5.81 9.37
CA LYS A 305 12.48 -6.84 9.47
C LYS A 305 11.38 -6.40 10.43
N ARG A 306 11.74 -5.90 11.61
CA ARG A 306 10.79 -5.40 12.61
C ARG A 306 9.96 -4.24 12.10
N MET A 307 10.55 -3.30 11.36
CA MET A 307 9.79 -2.23 10.72
C MET A 307 8.72 -2.80 9.78
N GLN A 308 9.05 -3.79 8.94
CA GLN A 308 8.04 -4.46 8.08
C GLN A 308 7.00 -5.25 8.89
N ARG A 309 7.38 -6.03 9.92
CA ARG A 309 6.41 -6.76 10.76
C ARG A 309 5.42 -5.80 11.42
N ASN A 310 5.91 -4.68 11.97
CA ASN A 310 5.06 -3.66 12.60
C ASN A 310 4.19 -2.90 11.59
N TRP A 311 4.68 -2.72 10.36
CA TRP A 311 3.94 -2.06 9.28
C TRP A 311 2.83 -2.94 8.73
N ILE A 312 3.15 -4.21 8.45
CA ILE A 312 2.16 -5.23 8.06
C ILE A 312 1.13 -5.40 9.18
N GLY A 313 1.61 -5.45 10.42
CA GLY A 313 0.80 -5.39 11.63
C GLY A 313 -0.27 -6.48 11.68
N ARG A 314 0.16 -7.74 11.54
CA ARG A 314 -0.71 -8.90 11.70
C ARG A 314 -1.23 -8.95 13.13
N SER A 315 -2.53 -9.14 13.27
CA SER A 315 -3.23 -9.27 14.54
C SER A 315 -4.24 -10.40 14.45
N GLU A 316 -4.25 -11.25 15.46
CA GLU A 316 -5.27 -12.29 15.62
C GLU A 316 -6.33 -11.79 16.58
N GLY A 317 -7.59 -12.05 16.26
CA GLY A 317 -8.72 -11.57 17.04
C GLY A 317 -10.00 -12.29 16.64
N ALA A 318 -11.11 -11.58 16.77
CA ALA A 318 -12.38 -12.05 16.28
C ALA A 318 -13.18 -10.95 15.59
N GLU A 319 -13.89 -11.37 14.55
CA GLU A 319 -15.07 -10.66 14.09
C GLU A 319 -16.23 -10.96 15.06
N VAL A 320 -16.93 -9.93 15.51
CA VAL A 320 -18.03 -10.04 16.45
C VAL A 320 -19.25 -9.32 15.89
N SER A 321 -20.39 -10.01 15.80
CA SER A 321 -21.63 -9.46 15.25
C SER A 321 -22.51 -8.88 16.35
N PHE A 322 -22.69 -7.55 16.31
CA PHE A 322 -23.61 -6.81 17.19
C PHE A 322 -24.98 -6.66 16.51
N ASP A 323 -26.06 -6.86 17.27
CA ASP A 323 -27.42 -6.68 16.72
C ASP A 323 -27.79 -5.19 16.72
N VAL A 324 -27.87 -4.57 15.54
CA VAL A 324 -28.35 -3.20 15.38
C VAL A 324 -29.86 -3.17 15.55
N LEU A 325 -30.34 -2.23 16.36
CA LEU A 325 -31.74 -2.11 16.73
C LEU A 325 -32.44 -1.01 15.92
N ASP A 326 -33.69 -1.27 15.55
CA ASP A 326 -34.58 -0.24 15.00
C ASP A 326 -34.80 0.87 16.04
N PRO A 327 -34.55 2.16 15.71
CA PRO A 327 -34.72 3.24 16.68
C PRO A 327 -36.15 3.45 17.19
N GLN A 328 -37.17 2.91 16.52
CA GLN A 328 -38.59 3.03 16.90
C GLN A 328 -39.11 1.79 17.63
N SER A 329 -38.74 0.59 17.20
CA SER A 329 -39.29 -0.66 17.72
C SER A 329 -38.37 -1.45 18.65
N ASP A 330 -37.07 -1.11 18.71
CA ASP A 330 -36.02 -1.89 19.38
C ASP A 330 -35.88 -3.34 18.85
N GLU A 331 -36.48 -3.65 17.70
CA GLU A 331 -36.30 -4.93 17.02
C GLU A 331 -34.95 -4.98 16.30
N VAL A 332 -34.38 -6.18 16.19
CA VAL A 332 -33.11 -6.36 15.47
C VAL A 332 -33.36 -6.20 13.99
N VAL A 333 -32.73 -5.20 13.38
CA VAL A 333 -32.86 -4.89 11.94
C VAL A 333 -31.73 -5.48 11.11
N ARG A 334 -30.53 -5.60 11.70
CA ARG A 334 -29.36 -6.23 11.06
C ARG A 334 -28.27 -6.54 12.07
N GLN A 335 -27.29 -7.30 11.63
CA GLN A 335 -26.03 -7.50 12.33
C GLN A 335 -24.97 -6.54 11.79
N LEU A 336 -24.16 -5.99 12.69
CA LEU A 336 -23.00 -5.16 12.40
C LEU A 336 -21.75 -5.89 12.92
N PRO A 337 -20.94 -6.47 12.02
CA PRO A 337 -19.68 -7.09 12.41
C PRO A 337 -18.65 -6.02 12.81
N VAL A 338 -17.85 -6.31 13.83
CA VAL A 338 -16.68 -5.51 14.22
C VAL A 338 -15.50 -6.42 14.51
N PHE A 339 -14.31 -6.01 14.08
CA PHE A 339 -13.08 -6.73 14.41
C PHE A 339 -12.49 -6.22 15.72
N THR A 340 -12.03 -7.15 16.58
CA THR A 340 -11.29 -6.81 17.81
C THR A 340 -10.16 -7.79 18.09
N THR A 341 -9.02 -7.26 18.50
CA THR A 341 -7.88 -8.04 19.04
C THR A 341 -8.03 -8.32 20.54
N ARG A 342 -9.06 -7.78 21.17
CA ARG A 342 -9.35 -7.89 22.61
C ARG A 342 -10.76 -8.45 22.86
N PRO A 343 -11.12 -9.62 22.29
CA PRO A 343 -12.46 -10.17 22.48
C PRO A 343 -12.72 -10.54 23.95
N ASP A 344 -11.66 -10.76 24.76
CA ASP A 344 -11.74 -10.92 26.22
C ASP A 344 -12.41 -9.75 26.94
N THR A 345 -12.45 -8.58 26.29
CA THR A 345 -12.99 -7.35 26.87
C THR A 345 -14.42 -7.02 26.43
N LEU A 346 -15.09 -7.90 25.67
CA LEU A 346 -16.43 -7.68 25.11
C LEU A 346 -17.50 -7.25 26.12
N PHE A 347 -17.44 -7.76 27.36
CA PHE A 347 -18.37 -7.38 28.43
C PHE A 347 -18.24 -5.92 28.85
N GLY A 348 -17.10 -5.30 28.58
CA GLY A 348 -16.82 -3.90 28.88
C GLY A 348 -17.11 -2.94 27.72
N ALA A 349 -17.66 -3.44 26.61
CA ALA A 349 -18.05 -2.60 25.48
C ALA A 349 -19.31 -1.81 25.83
N THR A 350 -19.17 -0.48 25.97
CA THR A 350 -20.25 0.41 26.45
C THR A 350 -20.80 1.33 25.36
N PHE A 351 -20.12 1.44 24.21
CA PHE A 351 -20.62 2.08 23.01
C PHE A 351 -19.96 1.47 21.77
N MET A 352 -20.49 1.78 20.59
CA MET A 352 -19.85 1.49 19.31
C MET A 352 -19.55 2.80 18.59
N ALA A 353 -18.53 2.80 17.74
CA ALA A 353 -18.24 3.90 16.84
C ALA A 353 -18.18 3.40 15.39
N ILE A 354 -18.79 4.13 14.47
CA ILE A 354 -18.80 3.85 13.03
C ILE A 354 -18.15 5.00 12.25
N ALA A 355 -17.61 4.67 11.08
CA ALA A 355 -17.01 5.65 10.18
C ALA A 355 -18.05 6.66 9.67
N PRO A 356 -17.66 7.91 9.35
CA PRO A 356 -18.57 8.91 8.78
C PRO A 356 -19.21 8.49 7.45
N GLN A 357 -18.55 7.61 6.69
CA GLN A 357 -19.04 7.06 5.42
C GLN A 357 -19.84 5.75 5.58
N HIS A 358 -20.15 5.34 6.81
CA HIS A 358 -20.79 4.06 7.05
C HIS A 358 -22.25 4.05 6.53
N PRO A 359 -22.71 2.98 5.83
CA PRO A 359 -24.04 2.93 5.21
C PRO A 359 -25.24 3.15 6.17
N LEU A 360 -25.04 2.98 7.48
CA LEU A 360 -26.08 3.25 8.49
C LEU A 360 -26.43 4.74 8.62
N VAL A 361 -25.53 5.63 8.19
CA VAL A 361 -25.67 7.09 8.34
C VAL A 361 -25.61 7.86 7.03
N ASP A 362 -25.47 7.16 5.91
CA ASP A 362 -25.59 7.73 4.57
C ASP A 362 -27.04 7.64 4.07
N PRO A 363 -27.75 8.78 3.86
CA PRO A 363 -29.13 8.77 3.39
C PRO A 363 -29.32 8.24 1.96
N ALA A 364 -28.25 8.08 1.17
CA ALA A 364 -28.28 7.47 -0.15
C ALA A 364 -28.30 5.93 -0.09
N GLU A 365 -27.89 5.36 1.05
CA GLU A 365 -27.75 3.92 1.22
C GLU A 365 -29.04 3.28 1.71
N GLY A 366 -29.37 2.09 1.18
CA GLY A 366 -30.55 1.33 1.62
C GLY A 366 -30.49 0.87 3.08
N ALA A 367 -29.32 0.98 3.71
CA ALA A 367 -29.05 0.66 5.11
C ALA A 367 -29.30 1.81 6.09
N TYR A 368 -29.67 3.00 5.61
CA TYR A 368 -29.80 4.21 6.42
C TYR A 368 -30.80 4.03 7.58
N LEU A 369 -30.34 4.34 8.81
CA LEU A 369 -31.10 4.07 10.04
C LEU A 369 -31.18 5.26 11.00
N VAL A 370 -30.69 6.44 10.63
CA VAL A 370 -30.75 7.62 11.51
C VAL A 370 -32.22 8.06 11.72
N PRO A 371 -32.71 8.12 12.98
CA PRO A 371 -34.09 8.50 13.27
C PRO A 371 -34.36 9.97 12.90
N SER A 372 -35.61 10.40 12.90
CA SER A 372 -35.96 11.82 12.62
C SER A 372 -35.78 12.74 13.83
N ALA A 373 -35.81 12.19 15.05
CA ALA A 373 -35.68 12.93 16.30
C ALA A 373 -34.67 12.24 17.23
N TRP A 374 -34.10 13.02 18.15
CA TRP A 374 -33.24 12.49 19.21
C TRP A 374 -34.02 11.55 20.12
N PRO A 375 -33.49 10.37 20.48
CA PRO A 375 -34.08 9.52 21.50
C PRO A 375 -34.25 10.27 22.83
N ASP A 376 -35.32 9.95 23.57
CA ASP A 376 -35.61 10.57 24.86
C ASP A 376 -34.43 10.38 25.83
N GLY A 377 -34.07 11.47 26.52
CA GLY A 377 -32.95 11.46 27.47
C GLY A 377 -31.55 11.54 26.86
N THR A 378 -31.42 11.72 25.54
CA THR A 378 -30.11 11.93 24.89
C THR A 378 -29.40 13.14 25.52
N PRO A 379 -28.20 12.96 26.10
CA PRO A 379 -27.40 14.05 26.67
C PRO A 379 -27.03 15.12 25.64
N GLU A 380 -27.07 16.39 26.02
CA GLU A 380 -26.70 17.50 25.11
C GLU A 380 -25.29 17.37 24.53
N ARG A 381 -24.33 16.86 25.31
CA ARG A 381 -22.95 16.63 24.84
C ARG A 381 -22.80 15.55 23.76
N TRP A 382 -23.84 14.74 23.52
CA TRP A 382 -23.86 13.75 22.44
C TRP A 382 -24.42 14.33 21.13
N LYS A 383 -25.04 15.50 21.20
CA LYS A 383 -25.70 16.18 20.08
C LYS A 383 -24.72 17.10 19.37
N GLY A 384 -24.88 17.22 18.06
CA GLY A 384 -24.17 18.21 17.24
C GLY A 384 -24.99 19.50 17.04
N GLY A 385 -24.51 20.38 16.16
CA GLY A 385 -25.30 21.51 15.66
C GLY A 385 -26.37 21.05 14.66
N GLY A 386 -27.56 21.65 14.68
CA GLY A 386 -28.67 21.32 13.77
C GLY A 386 -30.02 21.26 14.47
N GLU A 387 -31.12 21.41 13.72
CA GLU A 387 -32.49 21.38 14.25
C GLU A 387 -33.02 19.95 14.45
N SER A 388 -32.40 18.97 13.77
CA SER A 388 -32.73 17.54 13.87
C SER A 388 -31.46 16.68 13.94
N ILE A 389 -31.60 15.44 14.40
CA ILE A 389 -30.49 14.48 14.44
C ILE A 389 -29.93 14.18 13.05
N ARG A 390 -30.79 14.07 12.02
CA ARG A 390 -30.36 13.82 10.64
C ARG A 390 -29.49 14.95 10.12
N GLU A 391 -29.92 16.18 10.35
CA GLU A 391 -29.15 17.36 9.97
C GLU A 391 -27.81 17.40 10.72
N ALA A 392 -27.82 17.16 12.04
CA ALA A 392 -26.61 17.20 12.84
C ALA A 392 -25.59 16.13 12.43
N VAL A 393 -26.04 14.90 12.16
CA VAL A 393 -25.19 13.82 11.67
C VAL A 393 -24.65 14.15 10.28
N SER A 394 -25.50 14.64 9.35
CA SER A 394 -25.05 15.04 8.01
C SER A 394 -24.04 16.19 8.04
N GLN A 395 -24.25 17.20 8.90
CA GLN A 395 -23.30 18.31 9.08
C GLN A 395 -21.95 17.81 9.62
N TYR A 396 -21.98 16.90 10.61
CA TYR A 396 -20.76 16.30 11.16
C TYR A 396 -20.00 15.48 10.10
N VAL A 397 -20.70 14.61 9.36
CA VAL A 397 -20.09 13.79 8.29
C VAL A 397 -19.46 14.69 7.22
N ALA A 398 -20.16 15.74 6.79
CA ALA A 398 -19.64 16.70 5.82
C ALA A 398 -18.41 17.46 6.34
N GLN A 399 -18.40 17.83 7.62
CA GLN A 399 -17.27 18.49 8.27
C GLN A 399 -16.03 17.60 8.33
N VAL A 400 -16.20 16.31 8.68
CA VAL A 400 -15.10 15.34 8.74
C VAL A 400 -14.55 15.02 7.36
N ALA A 401 -15.41 14.96 6.34
CA ALA A 401 -15.02 14.64 4.96
C ALA A 401 -14.00 15.62 4.37
N VAL A 402 -13.98 16.89 4.81
CA VAL A 402 -13.06 17.94 4.35
C VAL A 402 -12.02 18.35 5.41
N SER A 403 -11.86 17.53 6.44
CA SER A 403 -10.92 17.82 7.53
C SER A 403 -9.45 17.63 7.11
N THR A 404 -8.56 18.30 7.86
CA THR A 404 -7.11 18.12 7.73
C THR A 404 -6.71 16.70 8.14
N ALA A 405 -5.68 16.14 7.50
CA ALA A 405 -5.14 14.82 7.81
C ALA A 405 -4.32 14.78 9.13
N ASP A 406 -4.55 15.72 10.04
CA ASP A 406 -3.81 15.86 11.30
C ASP A 406 -4.24 14.77 12.29
N GLU A 407 -3.33 13.85 12.60
CA GLU A 407 -3.59 12.76 13.53
C GLU A 407 -3.57 13.21 15.00
N THR A 408 -2.96 14.36 15.31
CA THR A 408 -2.81 14.91 16.65
C THR A 408 -4.06 15.63 17.16
N LYS A 409 -5.00 15.95 16.27
CA LYS A 409 -6.27 16.58 16.61
C LYS A 409 -7.08 15.71 17.58
N GLU A 410 -7.74 16.37 18.53
CA GLU A 410 -8.70 15.74 19.45
C GLU A 410 -9.80 15.03 18.66
N LYS A 411 -10.02 13.74 18.95
CA LYS A 411 -11.00 12.92 18.25
C LYS A 411 -12.41 13.34 18.64
N THR A 412 -13.29 13.45 17.65
CA THR A 412 -14.66 13.90 17.84
C THR A 412 -15.68 12.86 17.38
N GLY A 413 -16.94 13.03 17.78
CA GLY A 413 -18.02 12.17 17.34
C GLY A 413 -19.39 12.75 17.67
N ILE A 414 -20.41 12.18 17.04
CA ILE A 414 -21.81 12.53 17.26
C ILE A 414 -22.64 11.27 17.44
N PHE A 415 -23.60 11.29 18.36
CA PHE A 415 -24.51 10.15 18.51
C PHE A 415 -25.43 10.03 17.29
N SER A 416 -25.48 8.83 16.70
CA SER A 416 -26.26 8.56 15.49
C SER A 416 -27.77 8.41 15.75
N GLY A 417 -28.19 8.27 17.01
CA GLY A 417 -29.56 7.90 17.38
C GLY A 417 -29.82 6.40 17.31
N ILE A 418 -28.85 5.63 16.86
CA ILE A 418 -28.92 4.17 16.68
C ILE A 418 -28.31 3.49 17.89
N TYR A 419 -28.88 2.36 18.29
CA TYR A 419 -28.34 1.49 19.34
C TYR A 419 -28.01 0.12 18.78
N ALA A 420 -27.05 -0.55 19.39
CA ALA A 420 -26.76 -1.95 19.17
C ALA A 420 -26.96 -2.74 20.48
N ARG A 421 -27.16 -4.04 20.36
CA ARG A 421 -27.16 -4.98 21.47
C ARG A 421 -25.84 -5.75 21.48
N ASN A 422 -25.15 -5.70 22.61
CA ASN A 422 -23.92 -6.44 22.83
C ASN A 422 -24.21 -7.95 22.93
N PRO A 423 -23.55 -8.80 22.13
CA PRO A 423 -23.88 -10.23 22.04
C PRO A 423 -23.58 -11.02 23.32
N VAL A 424 -22.70 -10.53 24.20
CA VAL A 424 -22.24 -11.32 25.36
C VAL A 424 -23.02 -11.05 26.65
N ASN A 425 -23.67 -9.89 26.74
CA ASN A 425 -24.38 -9.43 27.94
C ASN A 425 -25.76 -8.81 27.65
N GLU A 426 -26.17 -8.76 26.39
CA GLU A 426 -27.44 -8.19 25.89
C GLU A 426 -27.66 -6.71 26.22
N GLN A 427 -26.64 -5.98 26.65
CA GLN A 427 -26.74 -4.56 26.95
C GLN A 427 -26.97 -3.75 25.68
N LYS A 428 -27.92 -2.81 25.76
CA LYS A 428 -28.18 -1.83 24.72
C LYS A 428 -27.14 -0.71 24.82
N ILE A 429 -26.33 -0.54 23.79
CA ILE A 429 -25.22 0.42 23.75
C ILE A 429 -25.39 1.40 22.57
N PRO A 430 -25.07 2.70 22.75
CA PRO A 430 -25.23 3.70 21.70
C PRO A 430 -24.18 3.55 20.59
N ILE A 431 -24.57 3.88 19.35
CA ILE A 431 -23.65 3.96 18.20
C ILE A 431 -23.33 5.42 17.89
N PHE A 432 -22.05 5.79 17.92
CA PHE A 432 -21.54 7.10 17.53
C PHE A 432 -20.97 7.08 16.12
N VAL A 433 -21.09 8.19 15.40
CA VAL A 433 -20.30 8.47 14.20
C VAL A 433 -19.06 9.22 14.64
N ALA A 434 -17.86 8.71 14.32
CA ALA A 434 -16.62 9.26 14.84
C ALA A 434 -15.53 9.42 13.78
N ASP A 435 -14.69 10.45 13.91
CA ASP A 435 -13.66 10.81 12.91
C ASP A 435 -12.43 9.90 12.88
N TYR A 436 -12.27 9.07 13.91
CA TYR A 436 -11.15 8.15 14.08
C TYR A 436 -11.45 6.71 13.62
N VAL A 437 -12.67 6.44 13.15
CA VAL A 437 -13.06 5.16 12.55
C VAL A 437 -13.03 5.29 11.04
N SER A 438 -12.42 4.32 10.35
CA SER A 438 -12.31 4.28 8.88
C SER A 438 -13.05 3.08 8.30
N MET A 439 -13.66 3.26 7.12
CA MET A 439 -14.24 2.18 6.32
C MET A 439 -13.20 1.13 5.89
N ASP A 440 -11.92 1.50 5.85
CA ASP A 440 -10.85 0.57 5.48
C ASP A 440 -10.57 -0.47 6.59
N TYR A 441 -11.06 -0.27 7.82
CA TYR A 441 -10.84 -1.18 8.95
C TYR A 441 -12.10 -1.97 9.31
N GLY A 442 -12.03 -3.30 9.18
CA GLY A 442 -13.18 -4.17 9.42
C GLY A 442 -14.38 -3.75 8.57
N ALA A 443 -15.57 -3.72 9.15
CA ALA A 443 -16.78 -3.23 8.49
C ALA A 443 -17.02 -1.72 8.63
N GLY A 444 -15.96 -0.93 8.87
CA GLY A 444 -16.09 0.50 9.16
C GLY A 444 -16.71 0.79 10.53
N ALA A 445 -16.58 -0.14 11.47
CA ALA A 445 -17.19 -0.10 12.79
C ALA A 445 -16.25 -0.74 13.83
N ILE A 446 -16.27 -0.20 15.05
CA ILE A 446 -15.56 -0.74 16.21
C ILE A 446 -16.50 -0.85 17.41
N MET A 447 -16.26 -1.84 18.26
CA MET A 447 -16.72 -1.81 19.64
C MET A 447 -15.75 -0.97 20.47
N ALA A 448 -16.25 -0.16 21.39
CA ALA A 448 -15.40 0.65 22.24
C ALA A 448 -15.44 0.15 23.69
N VAL A 449 -14.26 -0.08 24.27
CA VAL A 449 -14.07 -0.63 25.62
C VAL A 449 -13.23 0.35 26.47
N PRO A 450 -13.86 1.38 27.05
CA PRO A 450 -13.14 2.51 27.64
C PRO A 450 -12.16 2.16 28.75
N ALA A 451 -12.44 1.11 29.53
CA ALA A 451 -11.53 0.71 30.60
C ALA A 451 -10.21 0.09 30.07
N HIS A 452 -10.15 -0.28 28.78
CA HIS A 452 -9.08 -1.11 28.22
C HIS A 452 -8.48 -0.59 26.90
N ASP A 453 -8.96 0.52 26.35
CA ASP A 453 -8.34 1.24 25.23
C ASP A 453 -8.24 2.74 25.58
N GLU A 454 -7.07 3.34 25.33
CA GLU A 454 -6.78 4.74 25.65
C GLU A 454 -7.68 5.73 24.89
N ARG A 455 -7.95 5.46 23.61
CA ARG A 455 -8.79 6.32 22.76
C ARG A 455 -10.24 6.23 23.19
N ASP A 456 -10.70 5.02 23.47
CA ASP A 456 -12.06 4.79 23.98
C ASP A 456 -12.26 5.42 25.36
N PHE A 457 -11.23 5.40 26.22
CA PHE A 457 -11.25 6.07 27.52
C PHE A 457 -11.38 7.59 27.37
N ALA A 458 -10.58 8.19 26.49
CA ALA A 458 -10.63 9.63 26.22
C ALA A 458 -12.01 10.04 25.67
N PHE A 459 -12.54 9.28 24.70
CA PHE A 459 -13.86 9.51 24.14
C PHE A 459 -14.96 9.34 25.19
N ALA A 460 -14.97 8.22 25.93
CA ALA A 460 -15.97 7.98 26.97
C ALA A 460 -15.94 9.06 28.07
N THR A 461 -14.76 9.56 28.44
CA THR A 461 -14.63 10.65 29.40
C THR A 461 -15.22 11.95 28.85
N ALA A 462 -14.91 12.31 27.60
CA ALA A 462 -15.43 13.51 26.94
C ALA A 462 -16.97 13.47 26.81
N TYR A 463 -17.51 12.32 26.41
CA TYR A 463 -18.95 12.13 26.21
C TYR A 463 -19.69 11.63 27.47
N ASN A 464 -19.02 11.44 28.61
CA ASN A 464 -19.60 10.90 29.83
C ASN A 464 -20.37 9.58 29.59
N LEU A 465 -19.71 8.66 28.90
CA LEU A 465 -20.16 7.28 28.67
C LEU A 465 -19.66 6.36 29.79
N ASP A 466 -20.32 5.23 29.96
CA ASP A 466 -19.97 4.27 31.00
C ASP A 466 -18.57 3.68 30.76
N ILE A 467 -17.80 3.51 31.83
CA ILE A 467 -16.47 2.91 31.83
C ILE A 467 -16.52 1.65 32.71
N VAL A 468 -16.61 0.49 32.08
CA VAL A 468 -16.76 -0.80 32.76
C VAL A 468 -15.44 -1.57 32.69
N LYS A 469 -14.81 -1.75 33.85
CA LYS A 469 -13.57 -2.54 33.96
C LYS A 469 -13.89 -4.03 33.94
N VAL A 470 -13.29 -4.75 32.98
CA VAL A 470 -13.47 -6.20 32.80
C VAL A 470 -12.16 -7.00 32.83
N VAL A 471 -11.01 -6.34 32.93
CA VAL A 471 -9.70 -6.98 33.17
C VAL A 471 -9.01 -6.30 34.36
N THR A 472 -8.44 -7.09 35.26
CA THR A 472 -7.62 -6.56 36.37
C THR A 472 -6.35 -5.91 35.81
N GLY A 473 -5.97 -4.76 36.39
CA GLY A 473 -4.65 -4.17 36.11
C GLY A 473 -3.60 -4.70 37.08
N GLU A 474 -2.33 -4.35 36.86
CA GLU A 474 -1.23 -4.62 37.80
C GLU A 474 -1.51 -4.05 39.20
N GLU A 475 -1.10 -4.77 40.25
CA GLU A 475 -1.26 -4.32 41.63
C GLU A 475 -0.59 -2.96 41.86
N GLY A 476 -1.35 -1.99 42.40
CA GLY A 476 -0.84 -0.65 42.73
C GLY A 476 -0.89 0.40 41.61
N ARG A 477 -1.44 0.06 40.43
CA ARG A 477 -1.66 1.04 39.35
C ARG A 477 -2.81 2.02 39.70
N ALA A 478 -2.63 3.29 39.35
CA ALA A 478 -3.64 4.33 39.52
C ALA A 478 -4.91 4.05 38.68
N GLU A 479 -6.05 4.65 39.07
CA GLU A 479 -7.31 4.55 38.32
C GLU A 479 -7.18 5.16 36.92
N GLY A 480 -7.76 4.51 35.92
CA GLY A 480 -7.67 4.88 34.50
C GLY A 480 -7.80 3.66 33.58
N TRP A 481 -7.44 3.83 32.30
CA TRP A 481 -7.45 2.75 31.32
C TRP A 481 -6.27 1.78 31.52
N TYR A 482 -6.49 0.51 31.14
CA TYR A 482 -5.50 -0.57 31.20
C TYR A 482 -5.61 -1.49 29.98
N ALA A 483 -4.70 -1.34 29.02
CA ALA A 483 -4.64 -2.15 27.80
C ALA A 483 -3.81 -3.45 27.95
N GLY A 484 -3.25 -3.71 29.13
CA GLY A 484 -2.44 -4.90 29.37
C GLY A 484 -3.25 -6.19 29.54
N GLU A 485 -2.55 -7.28 29.81
CA GLU A 485 -3.11 -8.58 30.15
C GLU A 485 -3.40 -8.67 31.65
N GLY A 486 -4.38 -9.48 32.02
CA GLY A 486 -4.74 -9.68 33.41
C GLY A 486 -5.73 -10.81 33.59
N THR A 487 -6.50 -10.76 34.66
CA THR A 487 -7.59 -11.69 34.94
C THR A 487 -8.92 -11.04 34.59
N ALA A 488 -9.76 -11.76 33.85
CA ALA A 488 -11.10 -11.30 33.52
C ALA A 488 -11.98 -11.19 34.77
N ILE A 489 -12.69 -10.07 34.89
CA ILE A 489 -13.63 -9.72 35.98
C ILE A 489 -14.87 -9.08 35.37
N ASN A 490 -15.97 -9.00 36.12
CA ASN A 490 -17.22 -8.38 35.65
C ASN A 490 -17.74 -8.91 34.29
N SER A 491 -17.37 -10.15 33.96
CA SER A 491 -17.87 -10.96 32.85
C SER A 491 -18.66 -12.18 33.39
N PRO A 492 -19.71 -11.97 34.21
CA PRO A 492 -20.43 -13.03 34.90
C PRO A 492 -21.44 -13.74 33.98
N PRO A 493 -22.07 -14.83 34.45
CA PRO A 493 -23.26 -15.39 33.81
C PRO A 493 -24.35 -14.32 33.65
N VAL A 494 -25.10 -14.35 32.53
CA VAL A 494 -26.32 -13.53 32.39
C VAL A 494 -27.27 -13.90 33.53
N ARG A 495 -27.99 -12.91 34.06
CA ARG A 495 -28.99 -13.14 35.12
C ARG A 495 -30.13 -14.02 34.59
N GLY A 496 -30.00 -15.34 34.71
CA GLY A 496 -31.08 -16.29 34.41
C GLY A 496 -30.70 -17.62 33.74
N GLY A 497 -29.43 -17.91 33.43
CA GLY A 497 -29.03 -19.19 32.81
C GLY A 497 -27.53 -19.34 32.54
N ASP A 498 -27.16 -20.44 31.87
CA ASP A 498 -25.79 -20.71 31.37
C ASP A 498 -25.46 -19.74 30.22
N ASN A 499 -24.77 -18.64 30.53
CA ASN A 499 -24.20 -17.79 29.49
C ASN A 499 -22.95 -18.50 28.91
N PRO A 500 -22.90 -18.84 27.62
CA PRO A 500 -21.73 -19.50 27.02
C PRO A 500 -20.47 -18.61 27.03
N TYR A 501 -20.61 -17.31 27.26
CA TYR A 501 -19.53 -16.32 27.20
C TYR A 501 -18.83 -16.06 28.54
N VAL A 502 -19.10 -16.83 29.60
CA VAL A 502 -18.55 -16.57 30.95
C VAL A 502 -17.04 -16.81 31.00
N ILE A 503 -16.28 -15.76 31.30
CA ILE A 503 -14.81 -15.79 31.32
C ILE A 503 -14.19 -15.30 32.64
N ASN A 504 -15.01 -14.97 33.65
CA ASN A 504 -14.50 -14.51 34.95
C ASN A 504 -13.46 -15.46 35.57
N GLY A 505 -12.34 -14.90 36.02
CA GLY A 505 -11.25 -15.64 36.66
C GLY A 505 -10.21 -16.21 35.69
N LEU A 506 -10.44 -16.13 34.38
CA LEU A 506 -9.47 -16.58 33.36
C LEU A 506 -8.40 -15.53 33.11
N ALA A 507 -7.19 -15.97 32.78
CA ALA A 507 -6.15 -15.10 32.25
C ALA A 507 -6.52 -14.63 30.84
N THR A 508 -6.03 -13.47 30.41
CA THR A 508 -6.37 -12.86 29.10
C THR A 508 -6.31 -13.84 27.93
N VAL A 509 -5.24 -14.62 27.78
CA VAL A 509 -5.08 -15.57 26.66
C VAL A 509 -6.18 -16.65 26.68
N ASP A 510 -6.45 -17.26 27.84
CA ASP A 510 -7.48 -18.28 28.00
C ASP A 510 -8.89 -17.68 27.80
N ALA A 511 -9.10 -16.46 28.29
CA ALA A 511 -10.35 -15.72 28.12
C ALA A 511 -10.62 -15.39 26.63
N GLN A 512 -9.59 -14.99 25.88
CA GLN A 512 -9.68 -14.74 24.44
C GLN A 512 -10.03 -16.02 23.68
N ALA A 513 -9.35 -17.14 23.95
CA ALA A 513 -9.67 -18.41 23.29
C ALA A 513 -11.12 -18.83 23.57
N GLN A 514 -11.54 -18.80 24.84
CA GLN A 514 -12.88 -19.23 25.22
C GLN A 514 -13.99 -18.33 24.65
N ILE A 515 -13.81 -17.01 24.64
CA ILE A 515 -14.83 -16.10 24.11
C ILE A 515 -14.97 -16.26 22.59
N ILE A 516 -13.86 -16.48 21.87
CA ILE A 516 -13.87 -16.73 20.42
C ILE A 516 -14.62 -18.03 20.13
N ASP A 517 -14.30 -19.12 20.83
CA ASP A 517 -14.98 -20.41 20.68
C ASP A 517 -16.49 -20.29 20.95
N ALA A 518 -16.87 -19.52 21.99
CA ALA A 518 -18.27 -19.27 22.31
C ALA A 518 -18.97 -18.46 21.21
N LEU A 519 -18.33 -17.41 20.67
CA LEU A 519 -18.88 -16.61 19.57
C LEU A 519 -19.13 -17.45 18.31
N VAL A 520 -18.15 -18.30 17.95
CA VAL A 520 -18.26 -19.24 16.83
C VAL A 520 -19.41 -20.22 17.04
N ALA A 521 -19.47 -20.84 18.23
CA ALA A 521 -20.50 -21.82 18.55
C ALA A 521 -21.93 -21.22 18.53
N GLN A 522 -22.07 -19.94 18.85
CA GLN A 522 -23.36 -19.23 18.81
C GLN A 522 -23.66 -18.58 17.45
N GLY A 523 -22.77 -18.67 16.47
CA GLY A 523 -22.92 -17.98 15.18
C GLY A 523 -22.93 -16.45 15.32
N ARG A 524 -22.24 -15.93 16.34
CA ARG A 524 -22.16 -14.50 16.69
C ARG A 524 -20.79 -13.89 16.37
N GLY A 525 -19.90 -14.65 15.78
CA GLY A 525 -18.58 -14.19 15.37
C GLY A 525 -17.73 -15.32 14.81
N GLN A 526 -16.52 -14.98 14.38
CA GLN A 526 -15.52 -15.93 13.91
C GLN A 526 -14.11 -15.49 14.32
N ALA A 527 -13.20 -16.45 14.47
CA ALA A 527 -11.78 -16.14 14.58
C ALA A 527 -11.32 -15.48 13.27
N GLU A 528 -10.61 -14.36 13.38
CA GLU A 528 -10.18 -13.60 12.22
C GLU A 528 -8.74 -13.11 12.39
N VAL A 529 -7.98 -13.12 11.29
CA VAL A 529 -6.67 -12.50 11.19
C VAL A 529 -6.84 -11.20 10.44
N ASN A 530 -6.42 -10.09 11.03
CA ASN A 530 -6.48 -8.77 10.42
C ASN A 530 -5.09 -8.15 10.34
N TYR A 531 -4.91 -7.24 9.38
CA TYR A 531 -3.64 -6.58 9.11
C TYR A 531 -3.79 -5.06 9.22
N LYS A 532 -2.75 -4.41 9.76
CA LYS A 532 -2.62 -2.95 9.69
C LYS A 532 -2.38 -2.49 8.24
N LEU A 533 -1.72 -3.32 7.44
CA LEU A 533 -1.43 -3.04 6.04
C LEU A 533 -2.70 -2.67 5.27
N ARG A 534 -2.60 -1.64 4.44
CA ARG A 534 -3.65 -1.23 3.51
C ARG A 534 -3.23 -1.51 2.08
N ASP A 535 -4.22 -1.63 1.22
CA ASP A 535 -3.96 -1.67 -0.20
C ASP A 535 -3.33 -0.37 -0.68
N TRP A 536 -2.45 -0.49 -1.68
CA TRP A 536 -1.53 0.57 -2.03
C TRP A 536 -2.18 1.53 -3.03
N THR A 537 -2.49 2.76 -2.58
CA THR A 537 -2.96 3.85 -3.46
C THR A 537 -1.87 4.27 -4.44
N PHE A 538 -2.12 3.99 -5.71
CA PHE A 538 -1.07 3.96 -6.73
C PHE A 538 -1.13 5.17 -7.67
N ALA A 539 -2.30 5.62 -8.11
CA ALA A 539 -2.41 6.73 -9.06
C ALA A 539 -1.92 8.08 -8.50
N ARG A 540 -1.42 8.96 -9.39
CA ARG A 540 -0.99 10.34 -9.10
C ARG A 540 -1.50 11.30 -10.18
N GLN A 541 -1.98 12.46 -9.76
CA GLN A 541 -2.51 13.51 -10.65
C GLN A 541 -1.38 14.47 -11.07
N ARG A 542 -0.32 13.93 -11.70
CA ARG A 542 0.90 14.67 -12.08
C ARG A 542 1.22 14.46 -13.55
N TYR A 543 2.20 15.20 -14.06
CA TYR A 543 2.72 15.01 -15.41
C TYR A 543 3.92 14.06 -15.42
N TRP A 544 4.93 14.31 -14.58
CA TRP A 544 6.21 13.59 -14.64
C TRP A 544 6.18 12.23 -13.93
N GLY A 545 5.48 11.29 -14.55
CA GLY A 545 5.39 9.89 -14.14
C GLY A 545 5.08 8.97 -15.32
N GLU A 546 5.00 7.68 -15.04
CA GLU A 546 4.71 6.67 -16.07
C GLU A 546 3.20 6.68 -16.38
N PRO A 547 2.78 6.86 -17.66
CA PRO A 547 1.36 6.75 -18.01
C PRO A 547 0.80 5.35 -17.69
N PHE A 548 -0.45 5.27 -17.26
CA PHE A 548 -1.12 3.97 -17.14
C PHE A 548 -1.37 3.36 -18.54
N PRO A 549 -1.17 2.04 -18.71
CA PRO A 549 -1.51 1.33 -19.95
C PRO A 549 -3.00 0.96 -19.94
N LEU A 550 -3.86 1.93 -19.68
CA LEU A 550 -5.30 1.74 -19.55
C LEU A 550 -6.07 2.83 -20.31
N ALA A 551 -7.26 2.47 -20.78
CA ALA A 551 -8.24 3.41 -21.31
C ALA A 551 -9.65 3.06 -20.80
N THR A 552 -10.56 4.02 -20.81
CA THR A 552 -11.97 3.85 -20.48
C THR A 552 -12.76 3.62 -21.75
N HIS A 553 -13.43 2.48 -21.85
CA HIS A 553 -14.36 2.14 -22.92
C HIS A 553 -15.60 3.06 -22.89
N PRO A 554 -16.28 3.34 -24.02
CA PRO A 554 -17.52 4.14 -24.04
C PRO A 554 -18.62 3.66 -23.09
N ASP A 555 -18.64 2.37 -22.76
CA ASP A 555 -19.58 1.77 -21.79
C ASP A 555 -19.13 1.93 -20.32
N GLY A 556 -18.02 2.63 -20.06
CA GLY A 556 -17.59 3.06 -18.73
C GLY A 556 -16.60 2.16 -17.98
N TYR A 557 -16.22 1.01 -18.53
CA TYR A 557 -15.24 0.10 -17.92
C TYR A 557 -13.81 0.33 -18.44
N SER A 558 -12.81 -0.07 -17.66
CA SER A 558 -11.39 0.03 -18.04
C SER A 558 -10.96 -1.13 -18.92
N VAL A 559 -10.11 -0.84 -19.91
CA VAL A 559 -9.49 -1.79 -20.83
C VAL A 559 -7.97 -1.54 -20.91
N ALA A 560 -7.21 -2.60 -21.07
CA ALA A 560 -5.75 -2.50 -21.25
C ALA A 560 -5.38 -1.87 -22.60
N VAL A 561 -4.26 -1.15 -22.61
CA VAL A 561 -3.63 -0.55 -23.79
C VAL A 561 -2.25 -1.17 -23.94
N GLU A 562 -1.88 -1.55 -25.17
CA GLU A 562 -0.57 -2.14 -25.45
C GLU A 562 0.57 -1.17 -25.04
N PRO A 563 1.49 -1.58 -24.15
CA PRO A 563 2.68 -0.80 -23.83
C PRO A 563 3.67 -0.72 -25.01
N PRO A 564 4.53 0.32 -25.08
CA PRO A 564 4.57 1.46 -24.19
C PRO A 564 3.57 2.56 -24.57
N VAL A 565 2.80 3.04 -23.59
CA VAL A 565 2.08 4.32 -23.71
C VAL A 565 3.08 5.44 -23.42
N ALA A 566 3.50 6.15 -24.47
CA ALA A 566 4.46 7.23 -24.35
C ALA A 566 3.90 8.44 -23.58
N LEU A 567 4.69 9.01 -22.66
CA LEU A 567 4.34 10.28 -22.02
C LEU A 567 4.40 11.40 -23.09
N PRO A 568 3.33 12.20 -23.28
CA PRO A 568 3.30 13.23 -24.30
C PRO A 568 4.17 14.41 -23.88
N ASP A 569 4.75 15.13 -24.83
CA ASP A 569 5.45 16.38 -24.56
C ASP A 569 4.43 17.50 -24.29
N LEU A 570 4.50 18.14 -23.12
CA LEU A 570 3.57 19.20 -22.72
C LEU A 570 4.33 20.49 -22.41
N GLU A 571 3.87 21.60 -23.01
CA GLU A 571 4.38 22.93 -22.66
C GLU A 571 3.92 23.36 -21.26
N ASP A 572 2.65 23.09 -20.90
CA ASP A 572 2.09 23.40 -19.58
C ASP A 572 1.72 22.14 -18.79
N PHE A 573 2.72 21.64 -18.06
CA PHE A 573 2.63 20.47 -17.20
C PHE A 573 2.31 20.81 -15.73
N ARG A 574 2.02 22.07 -15.39
CA ARG A 574 1.79 22.47 -14.01
C ARG A 574 0.49 21.84 -13.47
N PRO A 575 0.50 21.36 -12.21
CA PRO A 575 -0.71 20.87 -11.58
C PRO A 575 -1.71 22.01 -11.37
N GLU A 576 -3.00 21.71 -11.45
CA GLU A 576 -4.04 22.65 -11.04
C GLU A 576 -4.09 22.68 -9.52
N THR A 577 -3.74 23.84 -8.94
CA THR A 577 -3.79 24.04 -7.50
C THR A 577 -5.07 24.80 -7.16
N SER A 578 -5.78 24.31 -6.15
CA SER A 578 -6.98 24.97 -5.63
C SER A 578 -7.11 24.69 -4.15
N ASP A 579 -7.24 25.77 -3.37
CA ASP A 579 -7.56 25.70 -1.94
C ASP A 579 -9.06 25.37 -1.72
N ASP A 580 -9.87 25.32 -2.78
CA ASP A 580 -11.24 24.82 -2.73
C ASP A 580 -11.23 23.29 -2.81
N PRO A 581 -11.51 22.57 -1.70
CA PRO A 581 -11.52 21.12 -1.69
C PRO A 581 -12.60 20.52 -2.60
N THR A 582 -13.62 21.31 -3.01
CA THR A 582 -14.73 20.87 -3.86
C THR A 582 -14.44 20.94 -5.36
N GLN A 583 -13.38 21.64 -5.78
CA GLN A 583 -13.04 21.76 -7.20
C GLN A 583 -12.65 20.39 -7.79
N PRO A 584 -13.14 20.02 -9.00
CA PRO A 584 -12.72 18.79 -9.66
C PRO A 584 -11.21 18.75 -9.87
N VAL A 585 -10.61 17.59 -9.68
CA VAL A 585 -9.17 17.38 -9.89
C VAL A 585 -8.93 16.93 -11.32
N SER A 586 -8.15 17.71 -12.08
CA SER A 586 -7.75 17.37 -13.45
C SER A 586 -6.23 17.14 -13.51
N PRO A 587 -5.77 15.91 -13.80
CA PRO A 587 -4.35 15.63 -14.02
C PRO A 587 -3.79 16.44 -15.20
N PRO A 588 -2.54 16.91 -15.19
CA PRO A 588 -1.97 17.71 -16.30
C PRO A 588 -2.12 17.09 -17.70
N LEU A 589 -2.16 15.76 -17.80
CA LEU A 589 -2.31 15.02 -19.07
C LEU A 589 -3.64 15.27 -19.80
N HIS A 590 -4.65 15.86 -19.15
CA HIS A 590 -5.86 16.31 -19.85
C HIS A 590 -5.58 17.35 -20.95
N ARG A 591 -4.41 18.00 -20.93
CA ARG A 591 -3.98 19.01 -21.91
C ARG A 591 -3.26 18.44 -23.14
N ALA A 592 -3.06 17.12 -23.21
CA ALA A 592 -2.28 16.45 -24.26
C ALA A 592 -2.96 16.35 -25.63
N GLY A 593 -4.12 16.98 -25.82
CA GLY A 593 -4.89 16.93 -27.07
C GLY A 593 -5.59 15.59 -27.29
N THR A 594 -6.62 15.59 -28.14
CA THR A 594 -7.44 14.40 -28.40
C THR A 594 -6.69 13.25 -29.07
N GLU A 595 -5.64 13.58 -29.82
CA GLU A 595 -4.74 12.63 -30.49
C GLU A 595 -3.98 11.73 -29.50
N TRP A 596 -3.71 12.24 -28.30
CA TRP A 596 -3.08 11.47 -27.23
C TRP A 596 -4.11 11.02 -26.20
N THR A 597 -5.14 11.80 -25.84
CA THR A 597 -6.09 11.34 -24.82
C THR A 597 -7.03 10.24 -25.33
N THR A 598 -7.19 10.07 -26.64
CA THR A 598 -8.04 9.03 -27.24
C THR A 598 -7.21 7.93 -27.91
N VAL A 599 -7.62 6.68 -27.74
CA VAL A 599 -7.04 5.51 -28.39
C VAL A 599 -8.16 4.61 -28.93
N GLU A 600 -7.98 4.05 -30.12
CA GLU A 600 -8.93 3.08 -30.69
C GLU A 600 -8.59 1.67 -30.19
N ILE A 601 -9.56 0.99 -29.57
CA ILE A 601 -9.46 -0.39 -29.09
C ILE A 601 -10.70 -1.13 -29.57
N ASP A 602 -10.52 -2.22 -30.31
CA ASP A 602 -11.61 -3.02 -30.90
C ASP A 602 -12.65 -2.19 -31.69
N GLY A 603 -12.17 -1.15 -32.39
CA GLY A 603 -13.01 -0.24 -33.18
C GLY A 603 -13.78 0.81 -32.38
N MET A 604 -13.52 0.90 -31.06
CA MET A 604 -14.13 1.87 -30.16
C MET A 604 -13.13 2.95 -29.75
N ALA A 605 -13.56 4.20 -29.73
CA ALA A 605 -12.76 5.32 -29.25
C ALA A 605 -12.77 5.36 -27.71
N CYS A 606 -11.70 4.87 -27.10
CA CYS A 606 -11.51 4.80 -25.66
C CYS A 606 -10.67 6.00 -25.16
N GLN A 607 -10.94 6.45 -23.93
CA GLN A 607 -10.21 7.58 -23.32
C GLN A 607 -9.07 7.06 -22.44
N ARG A 608 -7.81 7.38 -22.75
CA ARG A 608 -6.65 6.98 -21.94
C ARG A 608 -6.79 7.45 -20.49
N GLU A 609 -6.30 6.66 -19.55
CA GLU A 609 -6.14 7.08 -18.16
C GLU A 609 -5.16 8.25 -18.09
N LEU A 610 -5.58 9.34 -17.44
CA LEU A 610 -4.86 10.62 -17.42
C LEU A 610 -4.02 10.80 -16.15
N ASN A 611 -4.20 9.94 -15.16
CA ASN A 611 -3.26 9.84 -14.05
C ASN A 611 -1.94 9.20 -14.52
N VAL A 612 -0.89 9.37 -13.72
CA VAL A 612 0.38 8.65 -13.88
C VAL A 612 0.63 7.74 -12.67
N MET A 613 1.45 6.71 -12.86
CA MET A 613 1.93 5.86 -11.78
C MET A 613 2.89 6.64 -10.87
N PRO A 614 3.06 6.24 -9.60
CA PRO A 614 3.98 6.90 -8.70
C PRO A 614 5.41 6.55 -9.10
N GLN A 615 6.37 7.38 -8.69
CA GLN A 615 7.80 7.13 -8.93
C GLN A 615 8.24 5.72 -8.52
N TRP A 616 7.66 5.20 -7.43
CA TRP A 616 8.01 3.88 -6.93
C TRP A 616 7.67 2.73 -7.88
N ALA A 617 6.77 2.91 -8.86
CA ALA A 617 6.45 1.89 -9.86
C ALA A 617 7.71 1.40 -10.58
N GLY A 618 8.50 2.32 -11.12
CA GLY A 618 9.76 1.99 -11.79
C GLY A 618 10.80 1.38 -10.86
N SER A 619 10.81 1.76 -9.58
CA SER A 619 11.78 1.26 -8.59
C SER A 619 11.47 -0.13 -8.03
N CYS A 620 10.26 -0.68 -8.22
CA CYS A 620 9.90 -1.97 -7.61
C CYS A 620 10.50 -3.20 -8.29
N TRP A 621 11.18 -3.05 -9.44
CA TRP A 621 11.63 -4.19 -10.24
C TRP A 621 12.97 -3.99 -10.97
N TYR A 622 13.60 -2.81 -10.83
CA TYR A 622 14.82 -2.43 -11.55
C TYR A 622 16.00 -3.40 -11.40
N TYR A 623 16.07 -4.12 -10.28
CA TYR A 623 17.07 -5.15 -10.02
C TYR A 623 16.97 -6.33 -11.01
N LEU A 624 15.79 -6.60 -11.56
CA LEU A 624 15.61 -7.55 -12.66
C LEU A 624 16.05 -6.92 -13.98
N ARG A 625 15.71 -5.65 -14.25
CA ARG A 625 16.06 -5.03 -15.53
C ARG A 625 17.56 -4.91 -15.75
N PHE A 626 18.34 -4.69 -14.70
CA PHE A 626 19.80 -4.69 -14.80
C PHE A 626 20.40 -6.00 -15.33
N ILE A 627 19.71 -7.13 -15.18
CA ILE A 627 20.14 -8.43 -15.66
C ILE A 627 20.04 -8.52 -17.19
N ASP A 628 19.10 -7.82 -17.81
CA ASP A 628 18.92 -7.84 -19.27
C ASP A 628 18.34 -6.53 -19.84
N PRO A 629 19.07 -5.40 -19.71
CA PRO A 629 18.50 -4.06 -19.86
C PRO A 629 18.14 -3.65 -21.30
N HIS A 630 18.65 -4.39 -22.28
CA HIS A 630 18.46 -4.13 -23.72
C HIS A 630 17.49 -5.12 -24.37
N ASN A 631 16.83 -5.98 -23.59
CA ASN A 631 15.89 -6.96 -24.15
C ASN A 631 14.55 -6.29 -24.45
N GLU A 632 14.18 -6.27 -25.72
CA GLU A 632 12.92 -5.71 -26.23
C GLU A 632 11.88 -6.80 -26.51
N GLU A 633 12.27 -8.07 -26.49
CA GLU A 633 11.40 -9.22 -26.84
C GLU A 633 10.86 -9.94 -25.60
N ALA A 634 11.54 -9.84 -24.46
CA ALA A 634 11.15 -10.45 -23.20
C ALA A 634 11.47 -9.53 -22.01
N PHE A 635 10.71 -9.71 -20.93
CA PHE A 635 10.87 -8.95 -19.69
C PHE A 635 12.29 -9.10 -19.10
N CYS A 636 12.75 -10.35 -19.02
CA CYS A 636 14.13 -10.73 -18.74
C CYS A 636 14.38 -12.13 -19.33
N ASP A 637 15.56 -12.37 -19.91
CA ASP A 637 15.95 -13.73 -20.32
C ASP A 637 15.97 -14.68 -19.09
N PRO A 638 15.23 -15.81 -19.10
CA PRO A 638 15.15 -16.73 -17.97
C PRO A 638 16.49 -17.37 -17.57
N ALA A 639 17.41 -17.59 -18.52
CA ALA A 639 18.73 -18.12 -18.21
C ALA A 639 19.57 -17.06 -17.49
N LYS A 640 19.47 -15.79 -17.89
CA LYS A 640 20.17 -14.68 -17.21
C LYS A 640 19.57 -14.40 -15.83
N GLU A 641 18.25 -14.32 -15.72
CA GLU A 641 17.52 -14.22 -14.44
C GLU A 641 18.03 -15.31 -13.50
N GLY A 642 17.94 -16.56 -13.96
CA GLY A 642 18.24 -17.72 -13.14
C GLY A 642 19.70 -17.87 -12.73
N TYR A 643 20.62 -17.20 -13.43
CA TYR A 643 22.03 -17.15 -13.06
C TYR A 643 22.35 -16.02 -12.07
N PHE A 644 21.81 -14.82 -12.28
CA PHE A 644 22.18 -13.66 -11.46
C PHE A 644 21.36 -13.55 -10.17
N MET A 645 20.08 -13.93 -10.19
CA MET A 645 19.22 -13.85 -9.01
C MET A 645 19.55 -14.94 -7.96
N PRO A 646 19.29 -14.67 -6.67
CA PRO A 646 18.85 -13.39 -6.09
C PRO A 646 19.99 -12.36 -6.01
N VAL A 647 19.69 -11.11 -5.63
CA VAL A 647 20.71 -10.12 -5.27
C VAL A 647 21.48 -10.61 -4.03
N ASP A 648 22.82 -10.65 -4.08
CA ASP A 648 23.67 -11.17 -2.99
C ASP A 648 24.02 -10.10 -1.94
N LEU A 649 24.08 -8.83 -2.35
CA LEU A 649 24.23 -7.70 -1.44
C LEU A 649 23.42 -6.51 -1.95
N TYR A 650 22.52 -6.02 -1.12
CA TYR A 650 21.73 -4.83 -1.41
C TYR A 650 22.04 -3.71 -0.41
N ILE A 651 22.54 -2.57 -0.89
CA ILE A 651 22.90 -1.42 -0.06
C ILE A 651 21.92 -0.27 -0.30
N GLY A 652 21.32 0.23 0.78
CA GLY A 652 20.35 1.30 0.75
C GLY A 652 20.08 1.91 2.12
N GLY A 653 19.29 2.98 2.13
CA GLY A 653 18.87 3.66 3.35
C GLY A 653 17.72 2.94 4.06
N ALA A 654 17.69 3.05 5.40
CA ALA A 654 16.65 2.43 6.23
C ALA A 654 15.28 3.09 6.06
N GLU A 655 15.25 4.33 5.56
CA GLU A 655 14.03 5.07 5.19
C GLU A 655 13.16 4.33 4.16
N HIS A 656 13.74 3.39 3.40
CA HIS A 656 13.03 2.63 2.37
C HIS A 656 12.48 1.28 2.85
N ALA A 657 12.58 0.97 4.15
CA ALA A 657 12.24 -0.33 4.72
C ALA A 657 10.77 -0.75 4.52
N VAL A 658 9.82 0.18 4.63
CA VAL A 658 8.36 -0.10 4.56
C VAL A 658 7.70 0.40 3.27
N LEU A 659 8.45 1.12 2.44
CA LEU A 659 8.05 1.62 1.13
C LEU A 659 8.62 0.69 0.05
N HIS A 660 9.65 1.16 -0.65
CA HIS A 660 10.32 0.45 -1.75
C HIS A 660 10.63 -1.01 -1.45
N MET A 661 11.22 -1.34 -0.29
CA MET A 661 11.58 -2.73 0.03
C MET A 661 10.36 -3.63 0.23
N LEU A 662 9.23 -3.10 0.68
CA LEU A 662 7.98 -3.85 0.81
C LEU A 662 7.31 -4.02 -0.56
N TYR A 663 7.22 -2.93 -1.34
CA TYR A 663 6.60 -2.94 -2.66
C TYR A 663 7.37 -3.80 -3.67
N ALA A 664 8.70 -3.76 -3.66
CA ALA A 664 9.53 -4.63 -4.49
C ALA A 664 9.29 -6.12 -4.18
N ARG A 665 9.18 -6.49 -2.89
CA ARG A 665 8.84 -7.87 -2.50
C ARG A 665 7.44 -8.27 -2.97
N PHE A 666 6.45 -7.37 -2.88
CA PHE A 666 5.09 -7.62 -3.37
C PHE A 666 5.07 -7.83 -4.89
N TRP A 667 5.66 -6.92 -5.67
CA TRP A 667 5.72 -7.04 -7.13
C TRP A 667 6.45 -8.32 -7.56
N ASN A 668 7.60 -8.62 -6.95
CA ASN A 668 8.34 -9.85 -7.23
C ASN A 668 7.48 -11.10 -7.00
N LYS A 669 6.69 -11.12 -5.92
CA LYS A 669 5.80 -12.25 -5.61
C LYS A 669 4.66 -12.37 -6.61
N ALA A 670 4.04 -11.25 -6.97
CA ALA A 670 2.94 -11.27 -7.91
C ALA A 670 3.38 -11.75 -9.30
N ILE A 671 4.52 -11.27 -9.80
CA ILE A 671 5.04 -11.74 -11.09
C ILE A 671 5.63 -13.17 -11.02
N TYR A 672 6.13 -13.60 -9.86
CA TYR A 672 6.54 -15.00 -9.61
C TYR A 672 5.34 -15.96 -9.67
N ASP A 673 4.23 -15.61 -9.02
CA ASP A 673 3.00 -16.41 -9.04
C ASP A 673 2.47 -16.62 -10.47
N LEU A 674 2.60 -15.58 -11.30
CA LEU A 674 2.26 -15.56 -12.73
C LEU A 674 3.30 -16.24 -13.63
N GLY A 675 4.44 -16.69 -13.08
CA GLY A 675 5.46 -17.45 -13.79
C GLY A 675 6.43 -16.62 -14.64
N HIS A 676 6.58 -15.33 -14.34
CA HIS A 676 7.46 -14.42 -15.10
C HIS A 676 8.88 -14.32 -14.54
N VAL A 677 9.11 -14.76 -13.29
CA VAL A 677 10.41 -14.83 -12.62
C VAL A 677 10.52 -16.09 -11.75
#